data_AF-A0AA39J406-F1
#
_entry.id   AF-A0AA39J406-F1
#
_cell.length_a   1.000
_cell.length_b   1.000
_cell.length_c   1.000
_cell.angle_alpha   90.00
_cell.angle_beta   90.00
_cell.angle_gamma   90.00
#
_symmetry.space_group_name_H-M   'P 1'
#
loop_
_entity.id
_entity.type
_entity.pdbx_description
1 polymer ?
#
loop_
_entity_poly.entity_id
_entity_poly.type
_entity_poly.pdbx_seq_one_letter_code
_entity_poly.pdbx_strand_id
1 'polypeptide(L)'
;MSGLPQYDNRPVVATAASNSLRSLLLESWKQGDAYDLAKAVVELQLKNWEQSEREAQNKSDSLEILGLDFGQVQYQGALGENPQKDSESITQVIWESQTVDKSSLKDIWTWSRLPYSVRCAGLKAGTNTEGEDEPPTGARENKRARVERHDELVADADEWILKNEGHLRFLSRKAKSSPNSWTYGLLRIEDLPIVLSHGGFSALPDNTAIKVTRSDVSSLPGFIVLGEKRKSAVYLQPTIQAFKSCWDAMTDNLLRGLNWDNIFVAGGLVFGTLLTPQVPGTYMDVSKAEEWIASDIDLYIYGLNAKQANDKIRHLEEVYKSNLPASSPFLVVRNSQTITFYSTWPKKRVQIVLKLVNSPREVLLNFDLDVCAAGYDGENVWMLPRFVRAMETGTSIFTMDLINGHYLGDRKATRDPRVFKYANKGYGIRILPSYQSALSTYTSSQQTRLISRGENLFPAPLSLKDLAMGSRTWTDKCVGRFLRLGHKNRPLYSQKHMFRPIKTDSAIPVFTHALLESNMQRSSEPLGRSCLTGFSLFMRHVALWEEEVKGKIAICDKYWAENTYGNGSAHSSYDDSPEYEWNESFNLEDFRESIDLFNDRERKGFTEAYESIEWSRDDPIDVSAVARLNYGTSVDEALSKEKDIQIPLILKKKFVEFANTVILKALEEAGIKDCPTPLEAVRVKDSDEERAYMWRLNNVLNWQMIDRRIDEIREMLWAFHRGNDQAQYEERVYHVMEQISKRAIRTSVEEEMEAFVIWVGRKPYHLDSKINAHFIVADLNRMTLSGEDDE
;
A
#
# COMPACT_ATOMS: atom_id res chain seq x y z
N MET A 1 24.38 -5.99 -28.78
CA MET A 1 22.99 -5.73 -28.39
C MET A 1 22.69 -4.28 -28.75
N SER A 2 21.87 -4.04 -29.77
CA SER A 2 21.35 -2.70 -30.05
C SER A 2 20.59 -2.22 -28.81
N GLY A 3 20.95 -1.04 -28.29
CA GLY A 3 20.65 -0.61 -26.92
C GLY A 3 19.18 -0.76 -26.54
N LEU A 4 18.94 -1.20 -25.30
CA LEU A 4 17.63 -1.09 -24.65
C LEU A 4 17.18 0.39 -24.68
N PRO A 5 15.87 0.69 -24.74
CA PRO A 5 15.39 2.06 -24.70
C PRO A 5 15.88 2.71 -23.39
N GLN A 6 16.64 3.79 -23.55
CA GLN A 6 17.16 4.58 -22.45
C GLN A 6 16.82 6.04 -22.70
N TYR A 7 16.38 6.72 -21.66
CA TYR A 7 16.20 8.16 -21.65
C TYR A 7 17.20 8.76 -20.65
N ASP A 8 18.05 9.68 -21.10
CA ASP A 8 19.13 10.24 -20.29
C ASP A 8 20.02 9.14 -19.62
N ASN A 9 20.43 8.16 -20.43
CA ASN A 9 21.20 6.97 -20.03
C ASN A 9 20.52 6.10 -18.95
N ARG A 10 19.20 6.20 -18.76
CA ARG A 10 18.42 5.44 -17.76
C ARG A 10 17.42 4.48 -18.41
N PRO A 11 17.25 3.26 -17.89
CA PRO A 11 16.18 2.37 -18.31
C PRO A 11 14.80 3.05 -18.18
N VAL A 12 13.96 2.92 -19.22
CA VAL A 12 12.59 3.45 -19.21
C VAL A 12 11.54 2.40 -18.82
N VAL A 13 11.93 1.12 -18.72
CA VAL A 13 11.01 0.02 -18.39
C VAL A 13 11.35 -0.55 -17.02
N ALA A 14 10.37 -0.52 -16.10
CA ALA A 14 10.52 -0.96 -14.72
C ALA A 14 10.87 -2.45 -14.61
N THR A 15 11.83 -2.85 -13.77
CA THR A 15 12.16 -4.29 -13.60
C THR A 15 11.03 -5.08 -12.98
N ALA A 16 10.20 -4.39 -12.21
CA ALA A 16 9.04 -4.96 -11.57
C ALA A 16 7.85 -5.17 -12.53
N ALA A 17 7.91 -4.66 -13.77
CA ALA A 17 6.96 -5.05 -14.81
C ALA A 17 7.12 -6.54 -15.13
N SER A 18 6.01 -7.22 -15.43
CA SER A 18 6.03 -8.64 -15.81
C SER A 18 6.91 -8.87 -17.04
N ASN A 19 7.45 -10.08 -17.17
CA ASN A 19 8.28 -10.45 -18.32
C ASN A 19 7.54 -10.20 -19.65
N SER A 20 6.26 -10.54 -19.73
CA SER A 20 5.43 -10.31 -20.92
C SER A 20 5.26 -8.82 -21.25
N LEU A 21 4.99 -7.98 -20.25
CA LEU A 21 4.86 -6.53 -20.44
C LEU A 21 6.20 -5.91 -20.84
N ARG A 22 7.29 -6.33 -20.21
CA ARG A 22 8.64 -5.86 -20.54
C ARG A 22 8.98 -6.20 -21.98
N SER A 23 8.76 -7.43 -22.42
CA SER A 23 9.00 -7.83 -23.82
C SER A 23 8.22 -6.95 -24.78
N LEU A 24 6.91 -6.75 -24.54
CA LEU A 24 6.08 -5.88 -25.37
C LEU A 24 6.63 -4.44 -25.45
N LEU A 25 6.94 -3.83 -24.30
CA LEU A 25 7.49 -2.47 -24.26
C LEU A 25 8.85 -2.38 -24.97
N LEU A 26 9.70 -3.39 -24.85
CA LEU A 26 11.04 -3.43 -25.46
C LEU A 26 11.05 -3.77 -26.96
N GLU A 27 10.03 -4.46 -27.46
CA GLU A 27 9.89 -4.80 -28.88
C GLU A 27 9.20 -3.68 -29.66
N SER A 28 8.10 -3.14 -29.12
CA SER A 28 7.22 -2.21 -29.82
C SER A 28 7.74 -0.76 -29.87
N TRP A 29 8.71 -0.37 -29.03
CA TRP A 29 9.20 1.03 -29.01
C TRP A 29 9.98 1.44 -30.27
N LYS A 30 10.61 0.50 -30.99
CA LYS A 30 11.38 0.80 -32.20
C LYS A 30 10.50 1.04 -33.43
N GLN A 31 9.20 0.78 -33.33
CA GLN A 31 8.32 0.64 -34.49
C GLN A 31 6.96 1.35 -34.34
N GLY A 32 6.61 1.90 -33.17
CA GLY A 32 5.23 2.28 -32.85
C GLY A 32 5.03 3.70 -32.32
N ASP A 33 3.81 4.19 -32.55
CA ASP A 33 3.22 5.36 -31.90
C ASP A 33 2.83 5.04 -30.43
N ALA A 34 2.95 6.00 -29.51
CA ALA A 34 2.66 5.79 -28.08
C ALA A 34 1.23 5.29 -27.82
N TYR A 35 0.29 5.67 -28.69
CA TYR A 35 -1.12 5.27 -28.64
C TYR A 35 -1.33 3.82 -29.08
N ASP A 36 -0.65 3.37 -30.13
CA ASP A 36 -0.68 1.97 -30.57
C ASP A 36 -0.05 1.06 -29.50
N LEU A 37 1.04 1.53 -28.88
CA LEU A 37 1.66 0.85 -27.76
C LEU A 37 0.70 0.71 -26.57
N ALA A 38 0.03 1.80 -26.17
CA ALA A 38 -0.94 1.78 -25.07
C ALA A 38 -2.09 0.80 -25.35
N LYS A 39 -2.59 0.76 -26.59
CA LYS A 39 -3.59 -0.22 -27.01
C LYS A 39 -3.08 -1.66 -26.87
N ALA A 40 -1.89 -1.95 -27.38
CA ALA A 40 -1.29 -3.28 -27.28
C ALA A 40 -1.07 -3.71 -25.82
N VAL A 41 -0.73 -2.77 -24.94
CA VAL A 41 -0.58 -3.02 -23.50
C VAL A 41 -1.92 -3.40 -22.86
N VAL A 42 -2.99 -2.66 -23.17
CA VAL A 42 -4.35 -3.00 -22.68
C VAL A 42 -4.75 -4.40 -23.13
N GLU A 43 -4.55 -4.73 -24.40
CA GLU A 43 -4.86 -6.06 -24.95
C GLU A 43 -4.05 -7.16 -24.27
N LEU A 44 -2.75 -6.94 -24.03
CA LEU A 44 -1.89 -7.87 -23.31
C LEU A 44 -2.34 -8.08 -21.87
N GLN A 45 -2.65 -7.01 -21.14
CA GLN A 45 -3.06 -7.10 -19.73
C GLN A 45 -4.41 -7.83 -19.59
N LEU A 46 -5.37 -7.54 -20.47
CA LEU A 46 -6.65 -8.25 -20.50
C LEU A 46 -6.46 -9.73 -20.81
N LYS A 47 -5.61 -10.08 -21.77
CA LYS A 47 -5.28 -11.47 -22.07
C LYS A 47 -4.66 -12.20 -20.87
N ASN A 48 -3.71 -11.56 -20.17
CA ASN A 48 -3.07 -12.12 -18.98
C ASN A 48 -4.08 -12.30 -17.84
N TRP A 49 -5.00 -11.34 -17.67
CA TRP A 49 -6.07 -11.42 -16.69
C TRP A 49 -7.04 -12.57 -17.01
N GLU A 50 -7.52 -12.69 -18.26
CA GLU A 50 -8.40 -13.80 -18.69
C GLU A 50 -7.73 -15.17 -18.50
N GLN A 51 -6.43 -15.26 -18.76
CA GLN A 51 -5.65 -16.47 -18.47
C GLN A 51 -5.64 -16.76 -16.96
N SER A 52 -5.33 -15.75 -16.14
CA SER A 52 -5.30 -15.88 -14.68
C SER A 52 -6.66 -16.30 -14.10
N GLU A 53 -7.76 -15.76 -14.62
CA GLU A 53 -9.12 -16.13 -14.23
C GLU A 53 -9.45 -17.57 -14.61
N ARG A 54 -9.07 -18.01 -15.82
CA ARG A 54 -9.24 -19.43 -16.24
C ARG A 54 -8.43 -20.38 -15.37
N GLU A 55 -7.18 -20.03 -15.08
CA GLU A 55 -6.32 -20.81 -14.17
C GLU A 55 -6.91 -20.88 -12.77
N ALA A 56 -7.41 -19.75 -12.24
CA ALA A 56 -8.10 -19.71 -10.95
C ALA A 56 -9.36 -20.58 -10.96
N GLN A 57 -10.18 -20.52 -12.02
CA GLN A 57 -11.41 -21.31 -12.12
C GLN A 57 -11.12 -22.81 -12.13
N ASN A 58 -10.08 -23.24 -12.84
CA ASN A 58 -9.67 -24.64 -12.96
C ASN A 58 -8.95 -25.17 -11.72
N LYS A 59 -8.31 -24.31 -10.92
CA LYS A 59 -7.60 -24.72 -9.71
C LYS A 59 -8.61 -25.15 -8.64
N SER A 60 -8.44 -26.33 -8.05
CA SER A 60 -9.36 -26.84 -7.03
C SER A 60 -9.29 -26.01 -5.74
N ASP A 61 -10.44 -25.56 -5.25
CA ASP A 61 -10.67 -25.05 -3.90
C ASP A 61 -11.15 -26.14 -2.93
N SER A 62 -11.03 -27.42 -3.32
CA SER A 62 -11.27 -28.56 -2.43
C SER A 62 -10.42 -28.46 -1.18
N LEU A 63 -11.00 -28.92 -0.08
CA LEU A 63 -10.32 -29.08 1.19
C LEU A 63 -9.78 -30.51 1.35
N GLU A 64 -9.34 -31.10 0.24
CA GLU A 64 -8.80 -32.46 0.21
C GLU A 64 -7.27 -32.46 0.30
N ILE A 65 -6.73 -33.24 1.24
CA ILE A 65 -5.30 -33.49 1.35
C ILE A 65 -5.05 -34.85 2.02
N LEU A 66 -3.98 -35.55 1.61
CA LEU A 66 -3.64 -36.91 2.09
C LEU A 66 -4.79 -37.92 1.91
N GLY A 67 -5.69 -37.71 0.93
CA GLY A 67 -6.85 -38.58 0.69
C GLY A 67 -8.00 -38.41 1.70
N LEU A 68 -8.00 -37.32 2.47
CA LEU A 68 -9.13 -36.89 3.31
C LEU A 68 -9.72 -35.59 2.77
N ASP A 69 -11.04 -35.52 2.64
CA ASP A 69 -11.75 -34.30 2.29
C ASP A 69 -12.33 -33.63 3.53
N PHE A 70 -11.64 -32.60 4.02
CA PHE A 70 -12.08 -31.81 5.17
C PHE A 70 -13.32 -30.97 4.89
N GLY A 71 -13.75 -30.84 3.63
CA GLY A 71 -15.00 -30.18 3.26
C GLY A 71 -16.24 -31.04 3.54
N GLN A 72 -16.09 -32.35 3.68
CA GLN A 72 -17.20 -33.28 4.02
C GLN A 72 -17.34 -33.56 5.51
N VAL A 73 -16.41 -33.06 6.32
CA VAL A 73 -16.44 -33.24 7.77
C VAL A 73 -17.56 -32.39 8.38
N GLN A 74 -18.30 -32.98 9.31
CA GLN A 74 -19.37 -32.26 10.01
C GLN A 74 -18.78 -31.37 11.11
N TYR A 75 -18.88 -30.06 10.92
CA TYR A 75 -18.48 -29.05 11.90
C TYR A 75 -19.70 -28.42 12.58
N GLN A 76 -19.49 -27.83 13.76
CA GLN A 76 -20.49 -26.97 14.38
C GLN A 76 -20.41 -25.59 13.73
N GLY A 77 -21.17 -25.36 12.66
CA GLY A 77 -21.07 -24.15 11.85
C GLY A 77 -20.06 -24.31 10.70
N ALA A 78 -19.48 -23.21 10.24
CA ALA A 78 -18.44 -23.25 9.21
C ALA A 78 -17.06 -23.57 9.81
N LEU A 79 -16.20 -24.26 9.04
CA LEU A 79 -14.83 -24.55 9.44
C LEU A 79 -14.07 -23.25 9.79
N GLY A 80 -13.61 -23.16 11.04
CA GLY A 80 -12.95 -21.99 11.61
C GLY A 80 -13.81 -21.18 12.58
N GLU A 81 -15.13 -21.41 12.63
CA GLU A 81 -16.02 -20.73 13.58
C GLU A 81 -15.86 -21.23 15.01
N ASN A 82 -15.49 -22.51 15.19
CA ASN A 82 -15.31 -23.14 16.49
C ASN A 82 -13.96 -23.90 16.54
N PRO A 83 -12.82 -23.18 16.58
CA PRO A 83 -11.52 -23.75 16.24
C PRO A 83 -11.11 -25.01 17.03
N GLN A 84 -11.43 -25.06 18.33
CA GLN A 84 -11.18 -26.24 19.16
C GLN A 84 -12.00 -27.44 18.71
N LYS A 85 -13.31 -27.27 18.56
CA LYS A 85 -14.20 -28.35 18.11
C LYS A 85 -13.86 -28.81 16.69
N ASP A 86 -13.53 -27.87 15.82
CA ASP A 86 -13.10 -28.19 14.46
C ASP A 86 -11.81 -29.02 14.48
N SER A 87 -10.86 -28.69 15.35
CA SER A 87 -9.62 -29.48 15.51
C SER A 87 -9.89 -30.89 16.08
N GLU A 88 -10.88 -31.04 16.97
CA GLU A 88 -11.32 -32.34 17.50
C GLU A 88 -11.96 -33.19 16.39
N SER A 89 -12.87 -32.60 15.60
CA SER A 89 -13.51 -33.26 14.45
C SER A 89 -12.49 -33.71 13.40
N ILE A 90 -11.52 -32.84 13.06
CA ILE A 90 -10.41 -33.19 12.14
C ILE A 90 -9.59 -34.36 12.70
N THR A 91 -9.24 -34.32 13.98
CA THR A 91 -8.48 -35.38 14.66
C THR A 91 -9.22 -36.71 14.63
N GLN A 92 -10.53 -36.69 14.93
CA GLN A 92 -11.37 -37.88 14.91
C GLN A 92 -11.42 -38.53 13.53
N VAL A 93 -11.65 -37.74 12.47
CA VAL A 93 -11.72 -38.24 11.08
C VAL A 93 -10.40 -38.87 10.65
N ILE A 94 -9.26 -38.29 11.05
CA ILE A 94 -7.94 -38.88 10.79
C ILE A 94 -7.77 -40.20 11.55
N TRP A 95 -8.22 -40.28 12.80
CA TRP A 95 -8.09 -41.50 13.62
C TRP A 95 -8.94 -42.67 13.10
N GLU A 96 -10.11 -42.37 12.57
CA GLU A 96 -11.04 -43.32 11.96
C GLU A 96 -10.62 -43.73 10.53
N SER A 97 -9.78 -42.92 9.88
CA SER A 97 -9.28 -43.21 8.54
C SER A 97 -8.36 -44.43 8.53
N GLN A 98 -8.60 -45.32 7.56
CA GLN A 98 -7.72 -46.45 7.26
C GLN A 98 -6.65 -46.08 6.20
N THR A 99 -6.76 -44.91 5.58
CA THR A 99 -5.92 -44.48 4.44
C THR A 99 -4.78 -43.55 4.86
N VAL A 100 -4.90 -42.86 6.01
CA VAL A 100 -3.90 -41.91 6.49
C VAL A 100 -3.03 -42.54 7.57
N ASP A 101 -1.71 -42.44 7.41
CA ASP A 101 -0.77 -42.79 8.46
C ASP A 101 -0.96 -41.86 9.66
N LYS A 102 -1.28 -42.41 10.82
CA LYS A 102 -1.51 -41.68 12.07
C LYS A 102 -0.30 -40.84 12.49
N SER A 103 0.90 -41.20 12.07
CA SER A 103 2.12 -40.40 12.29
C SER A 103 2.09 -39.04 11.55
N SER A 104 1.25 -38.91 10.52
CA SER A 104 1.06 -37.70 9.71
C SER A 104 0.10 -36.68 10.35
N LEU A 105 -0.47 -36.96 11.53
CA LEU A 105 -1.35 -36.02 12.23
C LEU A 105 -0.61 -34.72 12.61
N LYS A 106 0.70 -34.76 12.83
CA LYS A 106 1.49 -33.54 13.05
C LYS A 106 1.63 -32.72 11.77
N ASP A 107 1.71 -33.39 10.62
CA ASP A 107 1.87 -32.74 9.32
C ASP A 107 0.58 -32.01 8.89
N ILE A 108 -0.62 -32.48 9.25
CA ILE A 108 -1.87 -31.84 8.81
C ILE A 108 -2.01 -30.39 9.29
N TRP A 109 -1.56 -30.11 10.51
CA TRP A 109 -1.60 -28.76 11.08
C TRP A 109 -0.63 -27.80 10.39
N THR A 110 0.27 -28.33 9.56
CA THR A 110 1.16 -27.53 8.72
C THR A 110 0.54 -27.21 7.36
N TRP A 111 -0.66 -27.70 7.05
CA TRP A 111 -1.31 -27.42 5.77
C TRP A 111 -1.78 -25.96 5.66
N SER A 112 -1.31 -25.26 4.63
CA SER A 112 -1.52 -23.83 4.42
C SER A 112 -2.96 -23.43 4.06
N ARG A 113 -3.87 -24.38 3.80
CA ARG A 113 -5.29 -24.08 3.52
C ARG A 113 -6.20 -24.10 4.75
N LEU A 114 -5.74 -24.62 5.89
CA LEU A 114 -6.53 -24.59 7.13
C LEU A 114 -6.72 -23.16 7.64
N PRO A 115 -7.84 -22.84 8.32
CA PRO A 115 -7.92 -21.61 9.09
C PRO A 115 -6.84 -21.57 10.18
N TYR A 116 -6.22 -20.41 10.37
CA TYR A 116 -5.09 -20.27 11.30
C TYR A 116 -5.46 -20.61 12.75
N SER A 117 -6.66 -20.24 13.19
CA SER A 117 -7.18 -20.58 14.51
C SER A 117 -7.30 -22.08 14.72
N VAL A 118 -7.78 -22.82 13.71
CA VAL A 118 -7.90 -24.30 13.72
C VAL A 118 -6.51 -24.94 13.76
N ARG A 119 -5.57 -24.43 12.95
CA ARG A 119 -4.16 -24.84 13.00
C ARG A 119 -3.59 -24.70 14.42
N CYS A 120 -3.75 -23.54 15.05
CA CYS A 120 -3.22 -23.30 16.39
C CYS A 120 -3.90 -24.19 17.44
N ALA A 121 -5.21 -24.39 17.35
CA ALA A 121 -5.95 -25.30 18.23
C ALA A 121 -5.44 -26.75 18.11
N GLY A 122 -5.28 -27.25 16.88
CA GLY A 122 -4.80 -28.61 16.62
C GLY A 122 -3.35 -28.84 17.08
N LEU A 123 -2.44 -27.89 16.84
CA LEU A 123 -1.06 -27.97 17.34
C LEU A 123 -1.02 -28.06 18.87
N LYS A 124 -1.85 -27.27 19.56
CA LYS A 124 -1.96 -27.29 21.03
C LYS A 124 -2.55 -28.59 21.57
N ALA A 125 -3.53 -29.17 20.89
CA ALA A 125 -4.10 -30.45 21.26
C ALA A 125 -3.05 -31.57 21.17
N GLY A 126 -2.25 -31.58 20.10
CA GLY A 126 -1.20 -32.58 19.89
C GLY A 126 -0.05 -32.53 20.90
N THR A 127 0.28 -31.36 21.45
CA THR A 127 1.32 -31.22 22.49
C THR A 127 0.90 -31.78 23.86
N ASN A 128 -0.40 -31.91 24.13
CA ASN A 128 -0.90 -32.42 25.43
C ASN A 128 -1.01 -33.96 25.49
N THR A 129 -0.89 -34.65 24.35
CA THR A 129 -1.02 -36.11 24.24
C THR A 129 0.30 -36.88 24.34
N GLU A 130 1.45 -36.21 24.23
CA GLU A 130 2.77 -36.80 24.42
C GLU A 130 3.34 -36.29 25.75
N GLY A 131 3.29 -37.11 26.80
CA GLY A 131 4.05 -36.82 28.01
C GLY A 131 5.53 -37.07 27.75
N GLU A 132 6.33 -35.99 27.66
CA GLU A 132 7.73 -35.87 28.12
C GLU A 132 8.37 -34.54 27.65
N ASP A 133 8.88 -33.81 28.64
CA ASP A 133 10.08 -32.97 28.70
C ASP A 133 10.32 -31.72 27.81
N GLU A 134 11.05 -30.80 28.44
CA GLU A 134 11.43 -29.42 28.09
C GLU A 134 11.66 -29.09 26.59
N PRO A 135 11.42 -27.82 26.19
CA PRO A 135 11.81 -27.37 24.86
C PRO A 135 13.33 -27.47 24.73
N PRO A 136 13.89 -28.06 23.65
CA PRO A 136 15.32 -28.08 23.48
C PRO A 136 15.80 -26.64 23.24
N THR A 137 16.40 -26.07 24.27
CA THR A 137 17.23 -24.88 24.20
C THR A 137 18.36 -25.13 23.21
N GLY A 138 18.40 -24.34 22.14
CA GLY A 138 19.59 -24.16 21.32
C GLY A 138 19.95 -25.31 20.37
N ALA A 139 19.30 -25.37 19.21
CA ALA A 139 19.89 -25.77 17.94
C ALA A 139 18.88 -25.58 16.79
N ARG A 140 18.75 -24.35 16.27
CA ARG A 140 18.26 -24.16 14.90
C ARG A 140 19.43 -24.45 13.96
N GLU A 141 19.79 -25.73 13.84
CA GLU A 141 20.78 -26.19 12.88
C GLU A 141 20.11 -26.86 11.68
N ASN A 142 20.12 -26.13 10.57
CA ASN A 142 20.51 -26.62 9.25
C ASN A 142 20.23 -28.11 8.96
N LYS A 143 18.99 -28.42 8.59
CA LYS A 143 18.71 -29.52 7.66
C LYS A 143 17.95 -28.99 6.46
N ARG A 144 18.71 -28.64 5.41
CA ARG A 144 18.22 -28.82 4.04
C ARG A 144 17.95 -30.32 3.87
N ALA A 145 16.70 -30.74 3.83
CA ALA A 145 16.35 -32.08 3.39
C ALA A 145 14.90 -32.17 2.89
N ARG A 146 14.81 -32.54 1.61
CA ARG A 146 13.71 -33.21 0.91
C ARG A 146 12.43 -32.43 0.60
N VAL A 147 12.48 -31.87 -0.62
CA VAL A 147 11.41 -31.94 -1.63
C VAL A 147 10.74 -33.33 -1.62
N GLU A 148 9.41 -33.34 -1.84
CA GLU A 148 8.47 -34.48 -1.91
C GLU A 148 7.69 -34.86 -0.63
N ARG A 149 7.18 -33.87 0.11
CA ARG A 149 5.82 -33.95 0.68
C ARG A 149 5.09 -32.68 0.26
N HIS A 150 3.86 -32.81 -0.22
CA HIS A 150 3.03 -31.76 -0.83
C HIS A 150 3.48 -30.32 -0.51
N ASP A 151 3.78 -29.51 -1.53
CA ASP A 151 4.24 -28.10 -1.40
C ASP A 151 3.32 -27.20 -0.53
N GLU A 152 2.16 -27.69 -0.11
CA GLU A 152 1.18 -27.03 0.73
C GLU A 152 1.40 -27.22 2.24
N LEU A 153 2.27 -28.17 2.65
CA LEU A 153 2.62 -28.45 4.06
C LEU A 153 3.83 -27.61 4.49
N VAL A 154 3.62 -26.68 5.42
CA VAL A 154 4.60 -25.68 5.86
C VAL A 154 4.64 -25.57 7.37
N ALA A 155 5.71 -26.07 7.98
CA ALA A 155 5.86 -26.12 9.43
C ALA A 155 6.12 -24.73 10.05
N ASP A 156 6.97 -23.92 9.41
CA ASP A 156 7.29 -22.58 9.90
C ASP A 156 6.05 -21.67 9.83
N ALA A 157 5.71 -21.04 10.94
CA ALA A 157 4.48 -20.25 11.05
C ALA A 157 4.50 -19.00 10.16
N ASP A 158 5.65 -18.36 9.98
CA ASP A 158 5.76 -17.15 9.17
C ASP A 158 5.58 -17.48 7.69
N GLU A 159 6.22 -18.55 7.22
CA GLU A 159 6.06 -19.07 5.86
C GLU A 159 4.65 -19.62 5.61
N TRP A 160 4.06 -20.27 6.62
CA TRP A 160 2.69 -20.75 6.57
C TRP A 160 1.71 -19.59 6.34
N ILE A 161 1.86 -18.48 7.08
CA ILE A 161 1.00 -17.30 6.94
C ILE A 161 1.12 -16.71 5.53
N LEU A 162 2.32 -16.64 4.95
CA LEU A 162 2.51 -16.17 3.58
C LEU A 162 1.80 -17.06 2.56
N LYS A 163 1.91 -18.39 2.68
CA LYS A 163 1.20 -19.32 1.79
C LYS A 163 -0.32 -19.29 1.98
N ASN A 164 -0.78 -19.20 3.23
CA ASN A 164 -2.20 -19.08 3.55
C ASN A 164 -2.80 -17.81 2.95
N GLU A 165 -2.09 -16.68 3.00
CA GLU A 165 -2.54 -15.45 2.36
C GLU A 165 -2.73 -15.61 0.84
N GLY A 166 -1.79 -16.32 0.18
CA GLY A 166 -1.93 -16.69 -1.23
C GLY A 166 -3.20 -17.53 -1.50
N HIS A 167 -3.53 -18.44 -0.60
CA HIS A 167 -4.78 -19.21 -0.65
C HIS A 167 -6.03 -18.33 -0.45
N LEU A 168 -6.02 -17.41 0.52
CA LEU A 168 -7.15 -16.49 0.76
C LEU A 168 -7.39 -15.53 -0.40
N ARG A 169 -6.32 -15.07 -1.08
CA ARG A 169 -6.42 -14.30 -2.33
C ARG A 169 -7.08 -15.13 -3.43
N PHE A 170 -6.67 -16.38 -3.57
CA PHE A 170 -7.27 -17.32 -4.52
C PHE A 170 -8.78 -17.53 -4.24
N LEU A 171 -9.18 -17.76 -2.99
CA LEU A 171 -10.60 -17.87 -2.62
C LEU A 171 -11.38 -16.58 -2.89
N SER A 172 -10.76 -15.41 -2.73
CA SER A 172 -11.40 -14.11 -3.01
C SER A 172 -11.68 -13.93 -4.50
N ARG A 173 -10.79 -14.39 -5.40
CA ARG A 173 -11.03 -14.39 -6.84
C ARG A 173 -12.16 -15.35 -7.23
N LYS A 174 -12.23 -16.52 -6.57
CA LYS A 174 -13.29 -17.52 -6.76
C LYS A 174 -14.61 -17.23 -6.03
N ALA A 175 -14.76 -16.09 -5.37
CA ALA A 175 -15.87 -15.85 -4.43
C ALA A 175 -17.28 -16.08 -5.02
N LYS A 176 -17.49 -15.86 -6.32
CA LYS A 176 -18.79 -16.11 -6.99
C LYS A 176 -19.15 -17.61 -7.09
N SER A 177 -18.16 -18.50 -7.06
CA SER A 177 -18.34 -19.95 -7.22
C SER A 177 -17.83 -20.78 -6.04
N SER A 178 -17.11 -20.18 -5.11
CA SER A 178 -16.56 -20.90 -3.96
C SER A 178 -17.65 -21.15 -2.92
N PRO A 179 -17.73 -22.35 -2.32
CA PRO A 179 -18.65 -22.63 -1.23
C PRO A 179 -18.23 -21.94 0.09
N ASN A 180 -16.99 -21.43 0.16
CA ASN A 180 -16.44 -20.85 1.36
C ASN A 180 -16.89 -19.38 1.54
N SER A 181 -17.45 -19.09 2.72
CA SER A 181 -17.76 -17.72 3.14
C SER A 181 -16.54 -16.80 3.06
N TRP A 182 -16.75 -15.49 2.91
CA TRP A 182 -15.66 -14.51 2.98
C TRP A 182 -14.97 -14.51 4.35
N THR A 183 -15.65 -14.96 5.40
CA THR A 183 -15.09 -15.10 6.76
C THR A 183 -14.09 -16.25 6.89
N TYR A 184 -14.05 -17.19 5.93
CA TYR A 184 -13.13 -18.32 5.96
C TYR A 184 -11.67 -17.86 6.03
N GLY A 185 -10.95 -18.35 7.04
CA GLY A 185 -9.55 -18.04 7.30
C GLY A 185 -9.29 -16.70 7.98
N LEU A 186 -10.33 -15.91 8.28
CA LEU A 186 -10.23 -14.71 9.10
C LEU A 186 -10.37 -15.06 10.59
N LEU A 187 -9.83 -14.20 11.44
CA LEU A 187 -9.81 -14.34 12.89
C LEU A 187 -10.68 -13.27 13.54
N ARG A 188 -11.36 -13.62 14.63
CA ARG A 188 -12.09 -12.69 15.50
C ARG A 188 -11.32 -12.40 16.78
N ILE A 189 -11.80 -11.44 17.58
CA ILE A 189 -11.22 -11.14 18.90
C ILE A 189 -11.28 -12.37 19.81
N GLU A 190 -12.35 -13.13 19.72
CA GLU A 190 -12.62 -14.33 20.52
C GLU A 190 -11.62 -15.46 20.20
N ASP A 191 -11.00 -15.44 19.02
CA ASP A 191 -10.01 -16.43 18.61
C ASP A 191 -8.59 -16.09 19.14
N LEU A 192 -8.36 -14.85 19.62
CA LEU A 192 -7.05 -14.39 20.10
C LEU A 192 -6.42 -15.28 21.18
N PRO A 193 -7.13 -15.74 22.23
CA PRO A 193 -6.56 -16.62 23.25
C PRO A 193 -6.06 -17.97 22.70
N ILE A 194 -6.60 -18.40 21.55
CA ILE A 194 -6.22 -19.64 20.87
C ILE A 194 -4.91 -19.41 20.11
N VAL A 195 -4.89 -18.37 19.28
CA VAL A 195 -3.78 -18.12 18.35
C VAL A 195 -2.55 -17.52 19.04
N LEU A 196 -2.73 -16.76 20.13
CA LEU A 196 -1.64 -16.17 20.91
C LEU A 196 -1.00 -17.15 21.90
N SER A 197 -1.51 -18.38 22.02
CA SER A 197 -1.10 -19.31 23.09
C SER A 197 0.36 -19.77 23.03
N HIS A 198 1.05 -19.54 21.90
CA HIS A 198 2.48 -19.79 21.75
C HIS A 198 3.35 -18.57 22.07
N GLY A 199 2.79 -17.36 22.02
CA GLY A 199 3.41 -16.12 22.49
C GLY A 199 3.11 -15.92 23.99
N GLY A 200 3.98 -15.22 24.73
CA GLY A 200 3.74 -14.94 26.14
C GLY A 200 2.53 -14.02 26.36
N PHE A 201 1.31 -14.56 26.35
CA PHE A 201 0.08 -13.81 26.54
C PHE A 201 -0.50 -13.99 27.95
N SER A 202 -1.21 -12.98 28.43
CA SER A 202 -1.97 -13.04 29.68
C SER A 202 -3.19 -12.13 29.59
N ALA A 203 -4.33 -12.61 30.08
CA ALA A 203 -5.47 -11.74 30.33
C ALA A 203 -5.20 -10.95 31.62
N LEU A 204 -5.42 -9.63 31.59
CA LEU A 204 -5.33 -8.79 32.78
C LEU A 204 -6.53 -9.03 33.72
N PRO A 205 -6.43 -8.64 35.01
CA PRO A 205 -7.55 -8.71 35.95
C PRO A 205 -8.82 -8.08 35.37
N ASP A 206 -9.97 -8.65 35.74
CA ASP A 206 -11.31 -8.26 35.27
C ASP A 206 -11.49 -8.29 33.75
N ASN A 207 -10.60 -9.00 33.04
CA ASN A 207 -10.57 -9.06 31.59
C ASN A 207 -10.56 -7.67 30.95
N THR A 208 -9.75 -6.75 31.50
CA THR A 208 -9.64 -5.37 30.99
C THR A 208 -8.82 -5.27 29.71
N ALA A 209 -7.86 -6.17 29.50
CA ALA A 209 -7.06 -6.26 28.29
C ALA A 209 -6.43 -7.65 28.13
N ILE A 210 -6.05 -7.99 26.89
CA ILE A 210 -5.11 -9.08 26.60
C ILE A 210 -3.72 -8.47 26.46
N LYS A 211 -2.80 -8.80 27.37
CA LYS A 211 -1.39 -8.41 27.28
C LYS A 211 -0.63 -9.46 26.48
N VAL A 212 -0.01 -9.04 25.38
CA VAL A 212 0.89 -9.85 24.55
C VAL A 212 2.32 -9.41 24.82
N THR A 213 3.08 -10.26 25.50
CA THR A 213 4.51 -10.04 25.78
C THR A 213 5.30 -10.48 24.56
N ARG A 214 6.19 -9.62 24.09
CA ARG A 214 6.99 -9.87 22.91
C ARG A 214 8.39 -10.32 23.30
N SER A 215 8.91 -11.33 22.62
CA SER A 215 10.30 -11.77 22.79
C SER A 215 11.28 -10.66 22.47
N ASP A 216 12.54 -10.76 22.93
CA ASP A 216 13.57 -9.81 22.53
C ASP A 216 13.73 -9.80 21.00
N VAL A 217 13.95 -8.61 20.42
CA VAL A 217 14.09 -8.47 18.96
C VAL A 217 15.24 -9.31 18.41
N SER A 218 16.32 -9.51 19.19
CA SER A 218 17.47 -10.34 18.79
C SER A 218 17.16 -11.83 18.73
N SER A 219 16.05 -12.27 19.34
CA SER A 219 15.60 -13.67 19.30
C SER A 219 14.77 -14.00 18.05
N LEU A 220 14.27 -12.98 17.35
CA LEU A 220 13.47 -13.17 16.15
C LEU A 220 14.41 -13.51 14.96
N PRO A 221 14.16 -14.60 14.23
CA PRO A 221 14.96 -14.94 13.06
C PRO A 221 14.70 -13.95 11.92
N GLY A 222 15.74 -13.66 11.14
CA GLY A 222 15.67 -12.77 9.99
C GLY A 222 16.55 -11.52 10.14
N PHE A 223 16.31 -10.54 9.26
CA PHE A 223 16.91 -9.21 9.33
C PHE A 223 15.83 -8.19 9.67
N ILE A 224 16.02 -7.43 10.75
CA ILE A 224 15.03 -6.48 11.26
C ILE A 224 15.56 -5.06 11.12
N VAL A 225 14.67 -4.15 10.71
CA VAL A 225 14.91 -2.71 10.65
C VAL A 225 13.72 -1.98 11.29
N LEU A 226 13.94 -0.73 11.72
CA LEU A 226 12.90 0.09 12.35
C LEU A 226 12.32 -0.57 13.62
N GLY A 227 13.15 -1.34 14.34
CA GLY A 227 12.77 -2.10 15.53
C GLY A 227 13.05 -1.35 16.84
N GLU A 228 13.67 -0.18 16.80
CA GLU A 228 14.23 0.50 17.97
C GLU A 228 13.16 1.12 18.88
N LYS A 229 11.99 1.48 18.33
CA LYS A 229 10.82 1.93 19.10
C LYS A 229 9.87 0.77 19.47
N ARG A 230 10.27 -0.48 19.24
CA ARG A 230 9.45 -1.67 19.52
C ARG A 230 9.21 -1.81 21.02
N LYS A 231 7.93 -1.80 21.40
CA LYS A 231 7.48 -2.06 22.77
C LYS A 231 7.70 -3.52 23.16
N SER A 232 8.05 -3.77 24.43
CA SER A 232 8.24 -5.12 24.99
C SER A 232 6.93 -5.89 25.19
N ALA A 233 5.80 -5.18 25.24
CA ALA A 233 4.46 -5.75 25.25
C ALA A 233 3.48 -4.86 24.47
N VAL A 234 2.35 -5.43 24.09
CA VAL A 234 1.19 -4.72 23.55
C VAL A 234 -0.08 -5.17 24.28
N TYR A 235 -1.06 -4.29 24.38
CA TYR A 235 -2.33 -4.54 25.05
C TYR A 235 -3.45 -4.46 24.02
N LEU A 236 -4.23 -5.53 23.92
CA LEU A 236 -5.33 -5.67 22.97
C LEU A 236 -6.67 -5.62 23.69
N GLN A 237 -7.71 -5.17 22.99
CA GLN A 237 -9.08 -5.29 23.45
C GLN A 237 -9.41 -6.77 23.72
N PRO A 238 -10.00 -7.08 24.89
CA PRO A 238 -10.22 -8.45 25.34
C PRO A 238 -11.48 -9.09 24.74
N THR A 239 -12.44 -8.28 24.31
CA THR A 239 -13.73 -8.74 23.78
C THR A 239 -14.24 -7.77 22.71
N ILE A 240 -15.14 -8.24 21.86
CA ILE A 240 -15.86 -7.37 20.91
C ILE A 240 -16.64 -6.24 21.61
N GLN A 241 -17.17 -6.47 22.81
CA GLN A 241 -17.91 -5.44 23.55
C GLN A 241 -17.01 -4.31 24.06
N ALA A 242 -15.80 -4.66 24.53
CA ALA A 242 -14.78 -3.69 24.92
C ALA A 242 -14.31 -2.88 23.71
N PHE A 243 -14.10 -3.55 22.56
CA PHE A 243 -13.79 -2.88 21.30
C PHE A 243 -14.90 -1.90 20.90
N LYS A 244 -16.18 -2.31 20.87
CA LYS A 244 -17.31 -1.44 20.51
C LYS A 244 -17.41 -0.21 21.40
N SER A 245 -17.26 -0.39 22.71
CA SER A 245 -17.28 0.72 23.67
C SER A 245 -16.13 1.72 23.41
N CYS A 246 -14.93 1.21 23.10
CA CYS A 246 -13.79 2.04 22.73
C CYS A 246 -13.99 2.72 21.37
N TRP A 247 -14.54 2.01 20.39
CA TRP A 247 -14.85 2.51 19.04
C TRP A 247 -15.82 3.69 19.12
N ASP A 248 -16.91 3.54 19.87
CA ASP A 248 -17.93 4.57 20.04
C ASP A 248 -17.35 5.82 20.71
N ALA A 249 -16.47 5.65 21.71
CA ALA A 249 -15.76 6.75 22.36
C ALA A 249 -14.76 7.45 21.41
N MET A 250 -13.93 6.69 20.69
CA MET A 250 -12.90 7.24 19.79
C MET A 250 -13.49 7.89 18.54
N THR A 251 -14.68 7.46 18.11
CA THR A 251 -15.41 8.02 16.97
C THR A 251 -16.46 9.04 17.37
N ASP A 252 -16.62 9.33 18.67
CA ASP A 252 -17.66 10.21 19.20
C ASP A 252 -19.07 9.85 18.66
N ASN A 253 -19.36 8.55 18.57
CA ASN A 253 -20.62 8.00 18.07
C ASN A 253 -21.06 8.51 16.68
N LEU A 254 -20.13 8.96 15.83
CA LEU A 254 -20.46 9.54 14.52
C LEU A 254 -21.23 8.59 13.58
N LEU A 255 -21.12 7.29 13.80
CA LEU A 255 -21.79 6.25 13.00
C LEU A 255 -23.01 5.61 13.72
N ARG A 256 -23.49 6.20 14.82
CA ARG A 256 -24.65 5.66 15.54
C ARG A 256 -25.89 5.67 14.65
N GLY A 257 -26.55 4.51 14.53
CA GLY A 257 -27.72 4.32 13.66
C GLY A 257 -27.37 3.94 12.22
N LEU A 258 -26.09 3.70 11.91
CA LEU A 258 -25.66 3.21 10.60
C LEU A 258 -26.24 1.82 10.33
N ASN A 259 -26.81 1.63 9.12
CA ASN A 259 -27.01 0.29 8.59
C ASN A 259 -25.67 -0.22 8.05
N TRP A 260 -25.09 -1.18 8.78
CA TRP A 260 -23.79 -1.78 8.50
C TRP A 260 -23.79 -2.76 7.33
N ASP A 261 -24.95 -3.14 6.78
CA ASP A 261 -25.02 -3.96 5.57
C ASP A 261 -24.14 -3.37 4.47
N ASN A 262 -23.25 -4.20 3.91
CA ASN A 262 -22.33 -3.83 2.84
C ASN A 262 -21.29 -2.75 3.22
N ILE A 263 -21.09 -2.48 4.51
CA ILE A 263 -20.08 -1.55 5.02
C ILE A 263 -19.02 -2.31 5.79
N PHE A 264 -17.76 -1.99 5.53
CA PHE A 264 -16.64 -2.49 6.29
C PHE A 264 -15.66 -1.36 6.58
N VAL A 265 -15.26 -1.19 7.83
CA VAL A 265 -14.29 -0.16 8.23
C VAL A 265 -12.97 -0.85 8.53
N ALA A 266 -11.85 -0.37 7.98
CA ALA A 266 -10.56 -1.03 8.16
C ALA A 266 -9.39 -0.07 8.07
N GLY A 267 -8.29 -0.38 8.76
CA GLY A 267 -7.08 0.43 8.73
C GLY A 267 -6.72 1.03 10.09
N GLY A 268 -6.16 2.24 10.07
CA GLY A 268 -5.45 2.81 11.23
C GLY A 268 -6.30 2.97 12.48
N LEU A 269 -7.56 3.42 12.35
CA LEU A 269 -8.42 3.65 13.50
C LEU A 269 -8.94 2.36 14.15
N VAL A 270 -9.24 1.33 13.35
CA VAL A 270 -9.61 -0.01 13.88
C VAL A 270 -8.43 -0.58 14.66
N PHE A 271 -7.23 -0.50 14.08
CA PHE A 271 -6.00 -0.89 14.75
C PHE A 271 -5.78 -0.11 16.05
N GLY A 272 -5.93 1.22 16.03
CA GLY A 272 -5.83 2.04 17.25
C GLY A 272 -6.84 1.69 18.33
N THR A 273 -8.08 1.40 17.93
CA THR A 273 -9.15 0.97 18.85
C THR A 273 -8.83 -0.38 19.50
N LEU A 274 -8.29 -1.33 18.73
CA LEU A 274 -7.79 -2.61 19.25
C LEU A 274 -6.66 -2.42 20.27
N LEU A 275 -5.83 -1.38 20.12
CA LEU A 275 -4.66 -1.12 20.96
C LEU A 275 -4.89 -0.22 22.19
N THR A 276 -6.12 0.27 22.38
CA THR A 276 -6.45 1.24 23.44
C THR A 276 -7.43 0.64 24.47
N PRO A 277 -7.10 -0.51 25.11
CA PRO A 277 -7.93 -1.03 26.18
C PRO A 277 -7.87 -0.13 27.42
N GLN A 278 -8.95 -0.12 28.19
CA GLN A 278 -9.05 0.66 29.43
C GLN A 278 -8.32 -0.09 30.55
N VAL A 279 -7.06 0.27 30.79
CA VAL A 279 -6.23 -0.34 31.84
C VAL A 279 -5.73 0.71 32.83
N PRO A 280 -5.48 0.33 34.10
CA PRO A 280 -4.92 1.24 35.10
C PRO A 280 -3.58 1.85 34.65
N GLY A 281 -3.33 3.11 35.04
CA GLY A 281 -2.10 3.84 34.66
C GLY A 281 -0.78 3.24 35.19
N THR A 282 -0.82 2.17 35.98
CA THR A 282 0.33 1.38 36.39
C THR A 282 0.91 0.53 35.26
N TYR A 283 0.12 0.25 34.21
CA TYR A 283 0.60 -0.47 33.03
C TYR A 283 1.28 0.51 32.07
N MET A 284 2.58 0.33 31.89
CA MET A 284 3.38 1.12 30.94
C MET A 284 3.11 0.68 29.50
N ASP A 285 3.42 1.57 28.54
CA ASP A 285 3.41 1.32 27.09
C ASP A 285 2.06 1.01 26.44
N VAL A 286 0.97 1.19 27.16
CA VAL A 286 -0.40 1.10 26.63
C VAL A 286 -0.63 2.26 25.65
N SER A 287 -1.16 1.95 24.47
CA SER A 287 -1.47 2.99 23.49
C SER A 287 -2.68 3.80 23.97
N LYS A 288 -2.67 5.11 23.70
CA LYS A 288 -3.75 6.00 24.13
C LYS A 288 -4.57 6.53 22.96
N ALA A 289 -5.82 6.91 23.23
CA ALA A 289 -6.74 7.39 22.20
C ALA A 289 -6.22 8.66 21.50
N GLU A 290 -5.46 9.51 22.21
CA GLU A 290 -4.88 10.75 21.70
C GLU A 290 -3.86 10.47 20.58
N GLU A 291 -3.18 9.32 20.57
CA GLU A 291 -2.26 8.91 19.50
C GLU A 291 -2.95 8.64 18.16
N TRP A 292 -4.29 8.61 18.16
CA TRP A 292 -5.14 8.31 17.02
C TRP A 292 -6.13 9.44 16.73
N ILE A 293 -6.00 10.61 17.38
CA ILE A 293 -6.93 11.73 17.23
C ILE A 293 -7.04 12.22 15.78
N ALA A 294 -5.94 12.21 15.03
CA ALA A 294 -5.90 12.58 13.62
C ALA A 294 -6.24 11.44 12.63
N SER A 295 -6.53 10.23 13.12
CA SER A 295 -6.89 9.09 12.25
C SER A 295 -8.30 9.24 11.67
N ASP A 296 -8.49 8.70 10.48
CA ASP A 296 -9.77 8.69 9.77
C ASP A 296 -10.56 7.41 10.02
N ILE A 297 -11.88 7.49 9.81
CA ILE A 297 -12.73 6.33 9.63
C ILE A 297 -12.64 5.94 8.14
N ASP A 298 -11.72 5.03 7.82
CA ASP A 298 -11.55 4.47 6.48
C ASP A 298 -12.62 3.41 6.19
N LEU A 299 -13.61 3.77 5.38
CA LEU A 299 -14.80 2.98 5.06
C LEU A 299 -14.73 2.39 3.65
N TYR A 300 -15.13 1.12 3.54
CA TYR A 300 -15.23 0.37 2.30
C TYR A 300 -16.68 -0.09 2.11
N ILE A 301 -17.17 0.05 0.88
CA ILE A 301 -18.48 -0.49 0.47
C ILE A 301 -18.21 -1.76 -0.35
N TYR A 302 -18.86 -2.86 0.01
CA TYR A 302 -18.63 -4.16 -0.63
C TYR A 302 -19.91 -4.81 -1.14
N GLY A 303 -19.81 -5.58 -2.24
CA GLY A 303 -20.93 -6.36 -2.76
C GLY A 303 -22.10 -5.55 -3.35
N LEU A 304 -21.88 -4.25 -3.61
CA LEU A 304 -22.86 -3.35 -4.23
C LEU A 304 -22.35 -2.87 -5.60
N ASN A 305 -23.27 -2.55 -6.51
CA ASN A 305 -22.91 -1.82 -7.73
C ASN A 305 -22.75 -0.31 -7.48
N ALA A 306 -22.23 0.43 -8.45
CA ALA A 306 -21.96 1.86 -8.32
C ALA A 306 -23.18 2.70 -7.87
N LYS A 307 -24.37 2.40 -8.39
CA LYS A 307 -25.60 3.12 -8.01
C LYS A 307 -25.96 2.87 -6.54
N GLN A 308 -26.01 1.60 -6.15
CA GLN A 308 -26.30 1.20 -4.77
C GLN A 308 -25.24 1.72 -3.79
N ALA A 309 -23.98 1.75 -4.21
CA ALA A 309 -22.89 2.31 -3.42
C ALA A 309 -23.09 3.82 -3.22
N ASN A 310 -23.47 4.58 -4.26
CA ASN A 310 -23.81 6.00 -4.12
C ASN A 310 -25.00 6.22 -3.17
N ASP A 311 -26.04 5.36 -3.24
CA ASP A 311 -27.17 5.41 -2.29
C ASP A 311 -26.70 5.14 -0.84
N LYS A 312 -25.76 4.21 -0.66
CA LYS A 312 -25.15 3.93 0.65
C LYS A 312 -24.31 5.12 1.17
N ILE A 313 -23.65 5.88 0.29
CA ILE A 313 -22.94 7.12 0.66
C ILE A 313 -23.92 8.21 1.13
N ARG A 314 -25.11 8.33 0.53
CA ARG A 314 -26.15 9.25 1.01
C ARG A 314 -26.65 8.89 2.40
N HIS A 315 -26.92 7.59 2.63
CA HIS A 315 -27.27 7.09 3.98
C HIS A 315 -26.17 7.40 5.00
N LEU A 316 -24.90 7.26 4.61
CA LEU A 316 -23.76 7.63 5.46
C LEU A 316 -23.72 9.13 5.77
N GLU A 317 -24.02 10.01 4.80
CA GLU A 317 -24.14 11.45 5.07
C GLU A 317 -25.23 11.75 6.09
N GLU A 318 -26.42 11.15 5.93
CA GLU A 318 -27.55 11.34 6.84
C GLU A 318 -27.17 10.94 8.28
N VAL A 319 -26.57 9.76 8.43
CA VAL A 319 -26.10 9.26 9.74
C VAL A 319 -25.03 10.19 10.32
N TYR A 320 -24.02 10.55 9.54
CA TYR A 320 -22.93 11.41 10.01
C TYR A 320 -23.44 12.76 10.50
N LYS A 321 -24.29 13.43 9.70
CA LYS A 321 -24.87 14.73 10.06
C LYS A 321 -25.81 14.64 11.26
N SER A 322 -26.58 13.57 11.38
CA SER A 322 -27.49 13.37 12.53
C SER A 322 -26.75 13.23 13.87
N ASN A 323 -25.49 12.82 13.84
CA ASN A 323 -24.64 12.65 15.03
C ASN A 323 -23.69 13.84 15.26
N LEU A 324 -23.68 14.83 14.38
CA LEU A 324 -22.98 16.10 14.60
C LEU A 324 -23.84 17.08 15.42
N PRO A 325 -23.23 18.01 16.16
CA PRO A 325 -23.93 19.17 16.71
C PRO A 325 -24.72 19.95 15.63
N ALA A 326 -25.88 20.51 15.99
CA ALA A 326 -26.87 21.09 15.06
C ALA A 326 -26.39 22.28 14.20
N SER A 327 -25.17 22.77 14.38
CA SER A 327 -24.53 23.85 13.63
C SER A 327 -23.12 23.50 13.15
N SER A 328 -22.73 22.24 13.24
CA SER A 328 -21.41 21.82 12.77
C SER A 328 -21.33 21.99 11.25
N PRO A 329 -20.24 22.58 10.75
CA PRO A 329 -20.04 22.66 9.32
C PRO A 329 -19.81 21.25 8.76
N PHE A 330 -20.19 21.06 7.51
CA PHE A 330 -20.08 19.80 6.80
C PHE A 330 -19.58 20.07 5.38
N LEU A 331 -18.58 19.31 4.96
CA LEU A 331 -18.01 19.40 3.62
C LEU A 331 -17.75 17.99 3.11
N VAL A 332 -18.24 17.70 1.90
CA VAL A 332 -17.94 16.49 1.16
C VAL A 332 -16.87 16.83 0.15
N VAL A 333 -15.75 16.12 0.18
CA VAL A 333 -14.66 16.28 -0.78
C VAL A 333 -14.49 14.98 -1.55
N ARG A 334 -14.37 15.08 -2.88
CA ARG A 334 -14.32 13.95 -3.81
C ARG A 334 -13.12 14.08 -4.73
N ASN A 335 -12.25 13.06 -4.73
CA ASN A 335 -11.20 12.87 -5.74
C ASN A 335 -11.36 11.54 -6.49
N SER A 336 -10.36 11.18 -7.28
CA SER A 336 -10.39 9.97 -8.11
C SER A 336 -10.43 8.66 -7.29
N GLN A 337 -10.12 8.71 -5.99
CA GLN A 337 -9.91 7.55 -5.12
C GLN A 337 -10.88 7.48 -3.92
N THR A 338 -11.32 8.61 -3.39
CA THR A 338 -12.11 8.70 -2.17
C THR A 338 -13.19 9.78 -2.22
N ILE A 339 -14.25 9.57 -1.44
CA ILE A 339 -15.17 10.61 -0.97
C ILE A 339 -14.96 10.75 0.53
N THR A 340 -14.68 11.95 1.02
CA THR A 340 -14.37 12.18 2.44
C THR A 340 -15.26 13.26 3.03
N PHE A 341 -15.82 12.96 4.19
CA PHE A 341 -16.64 13.88 4.97
C PHE A 341 -15.78 14.61 5.99
N TYR A 342 -15.86 15.94 5.99
CA TYR A 342 -15.16 16.82 6.91
C TYR A 342 -16.15 17.61 7.76
N SER A 343 -15.73 17.89 9.00
CA SER A 343 -16.36 18.83 9.90
C SER A 343 -15.28 19.64 10.63
N THR A 344 -15.53 20.10 11.85
CA THR A 344 -14.53 20.76 12.70
C THR A 344 -13.58 19.74 13.33
N TRP A 345 -12.30 20.08 13.42
CA TRP A 345 -11.39 19.38 14.34
C TRP A 345 -11.96 19.37 15.77
N PRO A 346 -11.83 18.28 16.55
CA PRO A 346 -11.19 16.99 16.22
C PRO A 346 -12.16 15.89 15.74
N LYS A 347 -13.34 16.23 15.20
CA LYS A 347 -14.33 15.23 14.74
C LYS A 347 -13.71 14.33 13.67
N LYS A 348 -13.89 13.01 13.77
CA LYS A 348 -13.30 12.10 12.78
C LYS A 348 -13.82 12.38 11.39
N ARG A 349 -12.91 12.39 10.42
CA ARG A 349 -13.27 12.36 9.00
C ARG A 349 -13.75 10.96 8.65
N VAL A 350 -14.79 10.86 7.82
CA VAL A 350 -15.23 9.58 7.25
C VAL A 350 -14.74 9.54 5.81
N GLN A 351 -13.76 8.68 5.53
CA GLN A 351 -13.13 8.53 4.23
C GLN A 351 -13.63 7.25 3.57
N ILE A 352 -14.40 7.39 2.50
CA ILE A 352 -15.02 6.30 1.75
C ILE A 352 -14.13 5.99 0.55
N VAL A 353 -13.59 4.77 0.49
CA VAL A 353 -12.71 4.31 -0.59
C VAL A 353 -13.54 3.89 -1.80
N LEU A 354 -13.26 4.47 -2.97
CA LEU A 354 -14.03 4.28 -4.21
C LEU A 354 -13.59 3.07 -5.02
N LYS A 355 -13.57 1.90 -4.37
CA LYS A 355 -13.25 0.60 -4.97
C LYS A 355 -14.39 -0.37 -4.69
N LEU A 356 -15.04 -0.87 -5.73
CA LEU A 356 -16.11 -1.86 -5.60
C LEU A 356 -15.50 -3.24 -5.38
N VAL A 357 -15.29 -3.58 -4.12
CA VAL A 357 -14.77 -4.89 -3.71
C VAL A 357 -15.92 -5.87 -3.47
N ASN A 358 -15.66 -7.17 -3.64
CA ASN A 358 -16.72 -8.17 -3.48
C ASN A 358 -16.97 -8.55 -2.02
N SER A 359 -15.95 -8.47 -1.16
CA SER A 359 -16.05 -8.87 0.24
C SER A 359 -15.05 -8.16 1.17
N PRO A 360 -15.30 -8.13 2.49
CA PRO A 360 -14.34 -7.60 3.46
C PRO A 360 -12.98 -8.30 3.47
N ARG A 361 -12.92 -9.61 3.15
CA ARG A 361 -11.64 -10.35 3.02
C ARG A 361 -10.73 -9.70 1.98
N GLU A 362 -11.31 -9.28 0.85
CA GLU A 362 -10.56 -8.58 -0.19
C GLU A 362 -10.01 -7.24 0.32
N VAL A 363 -10.75 -6.49 1.14
CA VAL A 363 -10.23 -5.27 1.79
C VAL A 363 -8.98 -5.57 2.61
N LEU A 364 -9.05 -6.57 3.50
CA LEU A 364 -7.96 -6.90 4.42
C LEU A 364 -6.70 -7.38 3.71
N LEU A 365 -6.86 -8.14 2.62
CA LEU A 365 -5.75 -8.65 1.82
C LEU A 365 -4.99 -7.55 1.06
N ASN A 366 -5.52 -6.34 0.95
CA ASN A 366 -4.87 -5.24 0.20
C ASN A 366 -4.19 -4.19 1.08
N PHE A 367 -4.09 -4.43 2.39
CA PHE A 367 -3.20 -3.65 3.25
C PHE A 367 -1.73 -4.04 3.01
N ASP A 368 -0.91 -3.01 2.95
CA ASP A 368 0.54 -3.02 2.73
C ASP A 368 1.35 -3.45 3.95
N LEU A 369 0.83 -3.19 5.15
CA LEU A 369 1.47 -3.53 6.42
C LEU A 369 0.58 -4.46 7.24
N ASP A 370 1.21 -5.46 7.86
CA ASP A 370 0.54 -6.49 8.66
C ASP A 370 -0.33 -5.90 9.77
N VAL A 371 0.14 -4.84 10.42
CA VAL A 371 -0.54 -4.15 11.52
C VAL A 371 -1.86 -3.48 11.10
N CYS A 372 -2.06 -3.25 9.80
CA CYS A 372 -3.28 -2.68 9.27
C CYS A 372 -4.30 -3.73 8.84
N ALA A 373 -3.96 -5.02 8.91
CA ALA A 373 -4.78 -6.12 8.40
C ALA A 373 -5.90 -6.54 9.37
N ALA A 374 -6.65 -5.54 9.87
CA ALA A 374 -7.81 -5.69 10.73
C ALA A 374 -8.93 -4.72 10.31
N GLY A 375 -10.18 -5.13 10.50
CA GLY A 375 -11.36 -4.33 10.17
C GLY A 375 -12.60 -4.72 10.98
N TYR A 376 -13.62 -3.87 10.93
CA TYR A 376 -14.85 -3.94 11.71
C TYR A 376 -16.05 -3.84 10.78
N ASP A 377 -17.01 -4.76 10.91
CA ASP A 377 -18.21 -4.83 10.08
C ASP A 377 -19.48 -4.30 10.77
N GLY A 378 -19.35 -3.69 11.97
CA GLY A 378 -20.48 -3.28 12.79
C GLY A 378 -20.91 -4.29 13.84
N GLU A 379 -20.47 -5.54 13.71
CA GLU A 379 -20.79 -6.62 14.62
C GLU A 379 -19.54 -7.23 15.25
N ASN A 380 -18.55 -7.57 14.44
CA ASN A 380 -17.33 -8.29 14.76
C ASN A 380 -16.08 -7.55 14.23
N VAL A 381 -14.94 -7.80 14.87
CA VAL A 381 -13.63 -7.37 14.35
C VAL A 381 -12.94 -8.56 13.72
N TRP A 382 -12.57 -8.41 12.45
CA TRP A 382 -11.95 -9.42 11.62
C TRP A 382 -10.49 -9.08 11.36
N MET A 383 -9.62 -10.09 11.47
CA MET A 383 -8.17 -9.94 11.35
C MET A 383 -7.60 -11.03 10.45
N LEU A 384 -6.53 -10.71 9.71
CA LEU A 384 -5.72 -11.73 9.04
C LEU A 384 -4.67 -12.31 10.00
N PRO A 385 -4.20 -13.57 9.80
CA PRO A 385 -3.15 -14.17 10.62
C PRO A 385 -1.88 -13.31 10.77
N ARG A 386 -1.52 -12.57 9.71
CA ARG A 386 -0.39 -11.64 9.72
C ARG A 386 -0.53 -10.50 10.73
N PHE A 387 -1.75 -10.04 11.02
CA PHE A 387 -2.01 -9.03 12.04
C PHE A 387 -1.62 -9.55 13.43
N VAL A 388 -2.06 -10.77 13.76
CA VAL A 388 -1.76 -11.42 15.04
C VAL A 388 -0.26 -11.62 15.20
N ARG A 389 0.42 -12.16 14.18
CA ARG A 389 1.89 -12.25 14.15
C ARG A 389 2.56 -10.90 14.42
N ALA A 390 2.06 -9.81 13.85
CA ALA A 390 2.63 -8.48 14.07
C ALA A 390 2.44 -8.00 15.52
N MET A 391 1.35 -8.41 16.19
CA MET A 391 1.15 -8.12 17.61
C MET A 391 2.13 -8.87 18.50
N GLU A 392 2.40 -10.15 18.20
CA GLU A 392 3.36 -10.99 18.94
C GLU A 392 4.81 -10.56 18.71
N THR A 393 5.16 -10.27 17.46
CA THR A 393 6.54 -10.02 17.07
C THR A 393 6.92 -8.55 17.12
N GLY A 394 5.96 -7.62 17.05
CA GLY A 394 6.23 -6.18 16.88
C GLY A 394 6.86 -5.85 15.52
N THR A 395 6.61 -6.68 14.49
CA THR A 395 7.16 -6.49 13.15
C THR A 395 6.13 -6.84 12.08
N SER A 396 6.13 -6.08 10.97
CA SER A 396 5.51 -6.52 9.71
C SER A 396 6.53 -7.30 8.87
N ILE A 397 6.09 -8.31 8.14
CA ILE A 397 6.95 -9.08 7.25
C ILE A 397 7.14 -8.35 5.92
N PHE A 398 8.40 -8.29 5.49
CA PHE A 398 8.74 -7.82 4.15
C PHE A 398 8.26 -8.81 3.08
N THR A 399 7.63 -8.27 2.03
CA THR A 399 7.42 -8.90 0.72
C THR A 399 7.63 -7.85 -0.36
N MET A 400 7.84 -8.27 -1.60
CA MET A 400 7.95 -7.37 -2.74
C MET A 400 6.64 -6.64 -3.04
N ASP A 401 5.49 -7.10 -2.52
CA ASP A 401 4.23 -6.36 -2.57
C ASP A 401 4.32 -5.01 -1.81
N LEU A 402 5.09 -4.92 -0.73
CA LEU A 402 5.37 -3.66 -0.03
C LEU A 402 6.01 -2.63 -0.97
N ILE A 403 6.84 -3.09 -1.91
CA ILE A 403 7.59 -2.26 -2.84
C ILE A 403 6.78 -2.00 -4.11
N ASN A 404 6.25 -3.05 -4.72
CA ASN A 404 5.61 -3.04 -6.03
C ASN A 404 4.14 -2.62 -5.97
N GLY A 405 3.45 -2.94 -4.88
CA GLY A 405 2.03 -2.66 -4.68
C GLY A 405 1.09 -3.78 -5.02
N HIS A 406 -0.11 -3.70 -4.45
CA HIS A 406 -1.19 -4.65 -4.72
C HIS A 406 -2.02 -4.28 -5.96
N TYR A 407 -2.64 -5.30 -6.57
CA TYR A 407 -3.47 -5.20 -7.78
C TYR A 407 -4.67 -4.25 -7.68
N LEU A 408 -5.15 -4.02 -6.46
CA LEU A 408 -6.35 -3.23 -6.21
C LEU A 408 -6.10 -1.73 -6.19
N GLY A 409 -4.94 -1.25 -6.64
CA GLY A 409 -4.71 0.14 -6.99
C GLY A 409 -3.44 0.74 -6.41
N ASP A 410 -2.98 1.76 -7.11
CA ASP A 410 -1.66 2.38 -6.99
C ASP A 410 -1.57 3.25 -5.72
N ARG A 411 -1.49 2.63 -4.53
CA ARG A 411 -1.13 3.32 -3.28
C ARG A 411 0.38 3.60 -3.20
N LYS A 412 1.07 3.92 -4.30
CA LYS A 412 2.55 4.05 -4.27
C LYS A 412 3.02 5.24 -3.43
N ALA A 413 2.44 6.43 -3.64
CA ALA A 413 2.90 7.65 -2.98
C ALA A 413 2.68 7.76 -1.46
N THR A 414 1.93 6.84 -0.83
CA THR A 414 1.70 6.86 0.63
C THR A 414 2.40 5.72 1.37
N ARG A 415 3.12 4.82 0.69
CA ARG A 415 3.80 3.68 1.34
C ARG A 415 5.00 4.10 2.16
N ASP A 416 5.88 4.89 1.55
CA ASP A 416 7.08 5.42 2.19
C ASP A 416 6.77 6.01 3.58
N PRO A 417 5.88 7.01 3.73
CA PRO A 417 5.56 7.57 5.04
C PRO A 417 4.87 6.57 5.98
N ARG A 418 4.10 5.60 5.48
CA ARG A 418 3.41 4.61 6.32
C ARG A 418 4.38 3.69 7.06
N VAL A 419 5.47 3.27 6.42
CA VAL A 419 6.49 2.41 7.06
C VAL A 419 7.07 3.10 8.31
N PHE A 420 7.42 4.39 8.21
CA PHE A 420 7.96 5.15 9.34
C PHE A 420 6.88 5.53 10.37
N LYS A 421 5.65 5.85 9.93
CA LYS A 421 4.51 6.09 10.83
C LYS A 421 4.27 4.90 11.77
N TYR A 422 4.30 3.67 11.25
CA TYR A 422 4.09 2.48 12.08
C TYR A 422 5.32 2.03 12.85
N ALA A 423 6.54 2.31 12.35
CA ALA A 423 7.76 2.22 13.15
C ALA A 423 7.68 3.11 14.40
N ASN A 424 7.17 4.34 14.25
CA ASN A 424 6.92 5.27 15.37
C ASN A 424 5.88 4.76 16.37
N LYS A 425 5.00 3.85 15.94
CA LYS A 425 4.04 3.16 16.82
C LYS A 425 4.59 1.84 17.39
N GLY A 426 5.86 1.54 17.16
CA GLY A 426 6.55 0.38 17.72
C GLY A 426 6.44 -0.90 16.90
N TYR A 427 6.31 -0.78 15.57
CA TYR A 427 6.23 -1.90 14.63
C TYR A 427 7.26 -1.76 13.51
N GLY A 428 8.32 -2.58 13.57
CA GLY A 428 9.39 -2.58 12.57
C GLY A 428 9.08 -3.44 11.34
N ILE A 429 10.07 -3.60 10.46
CA ILE A 429 10.01 -4.49 9.29
C ILE A 429 10.99 -5.64 9.49
N ARG A 430 10.53 -6.87 9.25
CA ARG A 430 11.32 -8.10 9.35
C ARG A 430 11.40 -8.81 8.00
N ILE A 431 12.62 -9.00 7.50
CA ILE A 431 12.94 -9.81 6.33
C ILE A 431 13.22 -11.24 6.80
N LEU A 432 12.44 -12.22 6.34
CA LEU A 432 12.54 -13.60 6.80
C LEU A 432 13.85 -14.29 6.36
N PRO A 433 14.28 -15.37 7.05
CA PRO A 433 15.46 -16.14 6.66
C PRO A 433 15.41 -16.71 5.24
N SER A 434 14.23 -16.99 4.69
CA SER A 434 14.06 -17.45 3.30
C SER A 434 14.55 -16.43 2.28
N TYR A 435 14.22 -15.15 2.47
CA TYR A 435 14.74 -14.04 1.65
C TYR A 435 16.26 -13.90 1.79
N GLN A 436 16.79 -13.98 3.01
CA GLN A 436 18.25 -13.96 3.21
C GLN A 436 18.94 -15.14 2.51
N SER A 437 18.30 -16.31 2.52
CA SER A 437 18.78 -17.50 1.83
C SER A 437 18.78 -17.32 0.31
N ALA A 438 17.83 -16.56 -0.26
CA ALA A 438 17.83 -16.25 -1.69
C ALA A 438 19.11 -15.51 -2.11
N LEU A 439 19.62 -14.57 -1.31
CA LEU A 439 20.88 -13.87 -1.59
C LEU A 439 22.07 -14.84 -1.68
N SER A 440 22.07 -15.92 -0.88
CA SER A 440 23.13 -16.92 -0.87
C SER A 440 23.18 -17.78 -2.15
N THR A 441 22.12 -17.77 -2.95
CA THR A 441 22.07 -18.46 -4.26
C THR A 441 22.83 -17.69 -5.35
N TYR A 442 22.98 -16.36 -5.20
CA TYR A 442 23.62 -15.47 -6.16
C TYR A 442 24.97 -14.96 -5.63
N THR A 443 25.98 -15.83 -5.66
CA THR A 443 27.30 -15.56 -5.07
C THR A 443 28.26 -14.79 -5.99
N SER A 444 27.98 -14.72 -7.30
CA SER A 444 28.83 -14.06 -8.29
C SER A 444 28.10 -12.97 -9.09
N SER A 445 28.85 -11.95 -9.50
CA SER A 445 28.31 -10.87 -10.33
C SER A 445 27.86 -11.35 -11.72
N GLN A 446 28.33 -12.52 -12.16
CA GLN A 446 27.85 -13.15 -13.39
C GLN A 446 26.40 -13.63 -13.22
N GLN A 447 26.06 -14.24 -12.09
CA GLN A 447 24.70 -14.70 -11.81
C GLN A 447 23.73 -13.53 -11.64
N THR A 448 24.10 -12.50 -10.88
CA THR A 448 23.22 -11.32 -10.68
C THR A 448 23.00 -10.54 -11.97
N ARG A 449 23.96 -10.53 -12.91
CA ARG A 449 23.77 -9.93 -14.24
C ARG A 449 22.67 -10.61 -15.06
N LEU A 450 22.49 -11.92 -14.93
CA LEU A 450 21.45 -12.67 -15.65
C LEU A 450 20.03 -12.22 -15.26
N ILE A 451 19.84 -11.90 -13.98
CA ILE A 451 18.56 -11.48 -13.42
C ILE A 451 18.41 -9.96 -13.32
N SER A 452 19.47 -9.19 -13.58
CA SER A 452 19.50 -7.74 -13.36
C SER A 452 18.43 -6.96 -14.13
N ARG A 453 17.87 -7.53 -15.20
CA ARG A 453 16.88 -6.88 -16.08
C ARG A 453 17.33 -5.49 -16.57
N GLY A 454 18.64 -5.27 -16.69
CA GLY A 454 19.25 -4.01 -17.12
C GLY A 454 19.64 -3.04 -16.00
N GLU A 455 19.42 -3.41 -14.73
CA GLU A 455 19.78 -2.59 -13.57
C GLU A 455 21.28 -2.61 -13.27
N ASN A 456 21.76 -1.51 -12.71
CA ASN A 456 23.09 -1.45 -12.13
C ASN A 456 23.05 -2.01 -10.70
N LEU A 457 23.55 -3.24 -10.53
CA LEU A 457 23.60 -3.90 -9.23
C LEU A 457 24.99 -3.74 -8.57
N PHE A 458 25.03 -3.70 -7.25
CA PHE A 458 26.24 -3.89 -6.47
C PHE A 458 26.91 -5.23 -6.81
N PRO A 459 28.25 -5.31 -6.75
CA PRO A 459 28.95 -6.59 -6.92
C PRO A 459 28.48 -7.61 -5.89
N ALA A 460 28.19 -8.82 -6.35
CA ALA A 460 27.95 -9.96 -5.44
C ALA A 460 29.27 -10.42 -4.78
N PRO A 461 29.23 -11.04 -3.58
CA PRO A 461 28.05 -11.46 -2.84
C PRO A 461 27.32 -10.28 -2.17
N LEU A 462 25.98 -10.31 -2.22
CA LEU A 462 25.13 -9.29 -1.60
C LEU A 462 24.89 -9.59 -0.11
N SER A 463 25.00 -8.57 0.73
CA SER A 463 24.83 -8.67 2.19
C SER A 463 23.96 -7.53 2.71
N LEU A 464 22.82 -7.87 3.31
CA LEU A 464 21.94 -6.87 3.95
C LEU A 464 22.68 -6.07 5.01
N LYS A 465 23.53 -6.73 5.80
CA LYS A 465 24.29 -6.09 6.89
C LYS A 465 25.26 -5.05 6.36
N ASP A 466 26.03 -5.39 5.34
CA ASP A 466 27.07 -4.51 4.81
C ASP A 466 26.48 -3.32 4.05
N LEU A 467 25.44 -3.57 3.24
CA LEU A 467 24.71 -2.51 2.53
C LEU A 467 23.98 -1.56 3.50
N ALA A 468 23.39 -2.10 4.58
CA ALA A 468 22.79 -1.29 5.64
C ALA A 468 23.83 -0.42 6.35
N MET A 469 25.00 -0.99 6.68
CA MET A 469 26.10 -0.23 7.29
C MET A 469 26.60 0.89 6.38
N GLY A 470 26.79 0.62 5.08
CA GLY A 470 27.16 1.65 4.10
C GLY A 470 26.13 2.77 4.01
N SER A 471 24.84 2.43 4.06
CA SER A 471 23.73 3.39 4.03
C SER A 471 23.66 4.25 5.30
N ARG A 472 23.95 3.68 6.48
CA ARG A 472 24.08 4.42 7.74
C ARG A 472 25.25 5.40 7.70
N THR A 473 26.43 4.95 7.27
CA THR A 473 27.61 5.82 7.10
C THR A 473 27.33 6.96 6.13
N TRP A 474 26.64 6.69 5.02
CA TRP A 474 26.24 7.71 4.07
C TRP A 474 25.32 8.76 4.71
N THR A 475 24.33 8.32 5.47
CA THR A 475 23.34 9.20 6.11
C THR A 475 23.97 10.04 7.21
N ASP A 476 24.86 9.45 8.02
CA ASP A 476 25.62 10.17 9.03
C ASP A 476 26.47 11.30 8.42
N LYS A 477 27.10 11.07 7.25
CA LYS A 477 27.80 12.12 6.49
C LYS A 477 26.85 13.24 6.03
N CYS A 478 25.65 12.89 5.54
CA CYS A 478 24.63 13.87 5.13
C CYS A 478 24.19 14.73 6.33
N VAL A 479 23.84 14.09 7.44
CA VAL A 479 23.43 14.76 8.69
C VAL A 479 24.57 15.66 9.18
N GLY A 480 25.79 15.14 9.29
CA GLY A 480 26.96 15.92 9.71
C GLY A 480 27.23 17.14 8.83
N ARG A 481 27.10 17.02 7.50
CA ARG A 481 27.22 18.15 6.57
C ARG A 481 26.13 19.19 6.80
N PHE A 482 24.87 18.77 6.94
CA PHE A 482 23.75 19.66 7.24
C PHE A 482 23.95 20.42 8.56
N LEU A 483 24.44 19.73 9.59
CA LEU A 483 24.70 20.34 10.89
C LEU A 483 25.74 21.45 10.79
N ARG A 484 26.82 21.25 10.02
CA ARG A 484 27.86 22.27 9.76
C ARG A 484 27.37 23.51 9.02
N LEU A 485 26.30 23.40 8.22
CA LEU A 485 25.75 24.50 7.42
C LEU A 485 24.88 25.50 8.20
N GLY A 486 24.71 25.32 9.52
CA GLY A 486 24.01 26.31 10.35
C GLY A 486 22.48 26.29 10.18
N HIS A 487 21.91 25.09 10.10
CA HIS A 487 20.47 24.76 9.97
C HIS A 487 19.51 25.38 11.01
N LYS A 488 20.01 26.00 12.08
CA LYS A 488 19.17 26.60 13.13
C LYS A 488 18.50 27.86 12.60
N ASN A 489 17.18 27.96 12.80
CA ASN A 489 16.35 29.13 12.53
C ASN A 489 16.26 29.55 11.04
N ARG A 490 16.46 28.62 10.10
CA ARG A 490 16.38 28.91 8.65
C ARG A 490 15.40 27.98 7.92
N PRO A 491 14.46 28.51 7.12
CA PRO A 491 13.56 27.70 6.31
C PRO A 491 14.30 26.79 5.33
N LEU A 492 13.93 25.52 5.30
CA LEU A 492 14.49 24.51 4.40
C LEU A 492 13.87 24.48 2.99
N TYR A 493 13.56 25.61 2.33
CA TYR A 493 12.97 25.55 0.96
C TYR A 493 13.29 26.77 0.08
N SER A 494 13.56 26.52 -1.22
CA SER A 494 13.57 27.53 -2.28
C SER A 494 12.28 27.50 -3.09
N GLN A 495 11.17 27.99 -2.53
CA GLN A 495 9.95 28.46 -3.22
C GLN A 495 8.88 28.75 -2.15
N LYS A 496 8.93 29.96 -1.57
CA LYS A 496 8.00 30.38 -0.49
C LYS A 496 6.51 30.22 -0.83
N HIS A 497 6.16 30.12 -2.11
CA HIS A 497 4.79 29.94 -2.58
C HIS A 497 4.35 28.47 -2.71
N MET A 498 5.28 27.51 -2.70
CA MET A 498 4.95 26.07 -2.82
C MET A 498 5.06 25.31 -1.50
N PHE A 499 6.01 25.66 -0.62
CA PHE A 499 6.22 24.94 0.63
C PHE A 499 6.36 25.89 1.82
N ARG A 500 5.71 25.55 2.94
CA ARG A 500 5.81 26.32 4.18
C ARG A 500 7.21 26.11 4.82
N PRO A 501 7.85 27.17 5.34
CA PRO A 501 9.06 27.05 6.15
C PRO A 501 8.93 26.03 7.29
N ILE A 502 9.88 25.09 7.39
CA ILE A 502 10.03 24.29 8.61
C ILE A 502 10.55 25.21 9.71
N LYS A 503 9.76 25.35 10.79
CA LYS A 503 10.20 26.02 12.01
C LYS A 503 11.11 25.07 12.78
N THR A 504 12.30 25.54 13.15
CA THR A 504 13.19 24.80 14.05
C THR A 504 13.08 25.39 15.45
N ASP A 505 12.81 24.56 16.45
CA ASP A 505 13.12 24.93 17.82
C ASP A 505 14.65 24.85 17.99
N SER A 506 15.30 25.92 18.44
CA SER A 506 16.75 26.11 18.44
C SER A 506 17.57 25.03 19.21
N ALA A 507 16.89 24.17 19.97
CA ALA A 507 17.46 23.08 20.77
C ALA A 507 17.87 21.84 19.95
N ILE A 508 17.05 21.39 18.99
CA ILE A 508 17.29 20.16 18.21
C ILE A 508 17.21 20.44 16.70
N PRO A 509 18.19 19.99 15.90
CA PRO A 509 18.15 20.11 14.44
C PRO A 509 16.91 19.42 13.84
N VAL A 510 16.17 20.12 12.97
CA VAL A 510 15.05 19.51 12.24
C VAL A 510 15.48 19.10 10.83
N PHE A 511 15.19 17.86 10.46
CA PHE A 511 15.43 17.27 9.15
C PHE A 511 14.11 16.83 8.51
N THR A 512 14.13 16.52 7.23
CA THR A 512 12.98 15.93 6.53
C THR A 512 13.49 14.85 5.58
N HIS A 513 12.69 13.82 5.33
CA HIS A 513 13.07 12.72 4.42
C HIS A 513 13.42 13.23 3.01
N ALA A 514 12.73 14.28 2.53
CA ALA A 514 13.02 14.97 1.28
C ALA A 514 14.48 15.45 1.12
N LEU A 515 15.21 15.73 2.20
CA LEU A 515 16.63 16.14 2.14
C LEU A 515 17.56 15.00 1.71
N LEU A 516 17.26 13.77 2.14
CA LEU A 516 18.07 12.61 1.76
C LEU A 516 17.91 12.24 0.29
N GLU A 517 16.83 12.69 -0.33
CA GLU A 517 16.57 12.48 -1.75
C GLU A 517 17.09 13.63 -2.63
N SER A 518 17.65 14.67 -1.99
CA SER A 518 18.33 15.76 -2.69
C SER A 518 19.50 15.22 -3.54
N ASN A 519 19.71 15.80 -4.73
CA ASN A 519 20.62 15.25 -5.76
C ASN A 519 20.20 13.91 -6.36
N MET A 520 18.90 13.69 -6.60
CA MET A 520 18.39 12.52 -7.31
C MET A 520 18.90 11.19 -6.72
N GLN A 521 18.79 11.01 -5.39
CA GLN A 521 19.13 9.75 -4.71
C GLN A 521 18.05 8.70 -4.99
N ARG A 522 17.93 8.33 -6.26
CA ARG A 522 17.09 7.27 -6.84
C ARG A 522 17.99 6.13 -7.31
N SER A 523 17.40 5.06 -7.82
CA SER A 523 18.12 3.98 -8.51
C SER A 523 18.05 4.11 -10.03
N SER A 524 18.66 3.17 -10.78
CA SER A 524 18.44 3.02 -12.22
C SER A 524 17.00 2.64 -12.58
N GLU A 525 16.29 2.03 -11.64
CA GLU A 525 14.88 1.67 -11.77
C GLU A 525 14.02 2.91 -12.08
N PRO A 526 13.17 2.87 -13.11
CA PRO A 526 12.32 4.00 -13.44
C PRO A 526 11.28 4.32 -12.38
N LEU A 527 10.99 3.47 -11.37
CA LEU A 527 10.00 3.61 -10.28
C LEU A 527 10.11 4.90 -9.42
N GLY A 528 10.05 6.10 -10.01
CA GLY A 528 9.92 7.36 -9.28
C GLY A 528 11.05 7.63 -8.27
N ARG A 529 10.79 8.56 -7.34
CA ARG A 529 11.68 8.92 -6.23
C ARG A 529 11.09 8.38 -4.92
N SER A 530 10.95 7.07 -4.81
CA SER A 530 10.55 6.42 -3.54
C SER A 530 11.80 5.80 -2.89
N CYS A 531 11.95 5.98 -1.58
CA CYS A 531 13.03 5.37 -0.82
C CYS A 531 12.90 3.83 -0.77
N LEU A 532 11.69 3.30 -0.96
CA LEU A 532 11.44 1.86 -1.03
C LEU A 532 11.91 1.23 -2.34
N THR A 533 12.32 2.01 -3.34
CA THR A 533 12.76 1.47 -4.64
C THR A 533 14.05 0.66 -4.57
N GLY A 534 14.84 0.71 -3.49
CA GLY A 534 16.01 -0.14 -3.34
C GLY A 534 16.43 -0.25 -1.89
N PHE A 535 17.02 -1.38 -1.49
CA PHE A 535 17.37 -1.63 -0.09
C PHE A 535 18.30 -0.55 0.50
N SER A 536 19.31 -0.12 -0.26
CA SER A 536 20.24 0.93 0.21
C SER A 536 19.56 2.30 0.35
N LEU A 537 18.60 2.63 -0.51
CA LEU A 537 17.82 3.88 -0.39
C LEU A 537 16.93 3.84 0.85
N PHE A 538 16.23 2.73 1.05
CA PHE A 538 15.40 2.52 2.23
C PHE A 538 16.24 2.63 3.50
N MET A 539 17.40 1.97 3.54
CA MET A 539 18.29 2.01 4.70
C MET A 539 18.87 3.40 5.00
N ARG A 540 18.97 4.30 4.03
CA ARG A 540 19.34 5.70 4.30
C ARG A 540 18.24 6.43 5.09
N HIS A 541 16.98 6.19 4.75
CA HIS A 541 15.85 6.77 5.48
C HIS A 541 15.67 6.10 6.85
N VAL A 542 15.90 4.79 6.96
CA VAL A 542 15.99 4.09 8.25
C VAL A 542 17.07 4.70 9.13
N ALA A 543 18.26 4.97 8.58
CA ALA A 543 19.35 5.60 9.33
C ALA A 543 18.99 7.01 9.83
N LEU A 544 18.25 7.80 9.05
CA LEU A 544 17.75 9.11 9.51
C LEU A 544 16.82 8.95 10.71
N TRP A 545 15.88 8.02 10.62
CA TRP A 545 14.96 7.68 11.70
C TRP A 545 15.69 7.17 12.94
N GLU A 546 16.74 6.36 12.79
CA GLU A 546 17.61 5.92 13.90
C GLU A 546 18.31 7.10 14.59
N GLU A 547 18.68 8.16 13.86
CA GLU A 547 19.27 9.38 14.44
C GLU A 547 18.23 10.19 15.24
N GLU A 548 16.95 10.20 14.83
CA GLU A 548 15.86 10.75 15.64
C GLU A 548 15.66 9.94 16.92
N VAL A 549 15.65 8.61 16.82
CA VAL A 549 15.53 7.72 18.00
C VAL A 549 16.64 7.98 19.01
N LYS A 550 17.86 8.28 18.54
CA LYS A 550 19.00 8.65 19.39
C LYS A 550 18.90 10.07 19.97
N GLY A 551 17.86 10.83 19.63
CA GLY A 551 17.63 12.21 20.08
C GLY A 551 18.57 13.24 19.45
N LYS A 552 19.24 12.92 18.34
CA LYS A 552 20.19 13.82 17.70
C LYS A 552 19.54 14.83 16.75
N ILE A 553 18.39 14.45 16.19
CA ILE A 553 17.60 15.25 15.25
C ILE A 553 16.10 15.08 15.56
N ALA A 554 15.27 15.94 15.00
CA ALA A 554 13.83 15.74 14.88
C ALA A 554 13.44 15.65 13.40
N ILE A 555 12.58 14.71 13.03
CA ILE A 555 12.11 14.57 11.65
C ILE A 555 10.79 15.33 11.48
N CYS A 556 10.77 16.20 10.48
CA CYS A 556 9.55 16.76 9.93
C CYS A 556 9.01 15.77 8.90
N ASP A 557 8.06 14.92 9.29
CA ASP A 557 7.44 13.89 8.44
C ASP A 557 6.57 14.47 7.30
N LYS A 558 6.50 15.80 7.20
CA LYS A 558 5.66 16.52 6.25
C LYS A 558 6.15 16.43 4.81
N TYR A 559 7.48 16.40 4.60
CA TYR A 559 8.04 16.50 3.26
C TYR A 559 8.81 15.25 2.85
N TRP A 560 8.24 14.56 1.88
CA TRP A 560 8.82 13.42 1.15
C TRP A 560 9.13 13.86 -0.28
N ALA A 561 10.25 13.40 -0.83
CA ALA A 561 10.70 13.97 -2.10
C ALA A 561 9.89 13.49 -3.31
N GLU A 562 9.24 12.32 -3.25
CA GLU A 562 8.21 11.90 -4.21
C GLU A 562 7.08 12.95 -4.33
N ASN A 563 6.66 13.53 -3.21
CA ASN A 563 5.56 14.50 -3.15
C ASN A 563 6.03 15.94 -3.43
N THR A 564 7.33 16.21 -3.34
CA THR A 564 7.89 17.57 -3.37
C THR A 564 8.56 17.89 -4.73
N TYR A 565 9.06 16.89 -5.46
CA TYR A 565 9.98 17.12 -6.58
C TYR A 565 9.64 16.39 -7.89
N GLY A 566 8.39 16.04 -8.17
CA GLY A 566 8.00 15.21 -9.33
C GLY A 566 8.97 15.32 -10.53
N ASN A 567 9.84 14.32 -10.68
CA ASN A 567 11.01 14.27 -11.58
C ASN A 567 11.90 15.52 -11.79
N GLY A 568 11.68 16.65 -11.11
CA GLY A 568 12.45 17.89 -11.17
C GLY A 568 11.67 19.09 -11.74
N SER A 569 10.57 18.84 -12.46
CA SER A 569 9.81 19.87 -13.20
C SER A 569 8.29 19.63 -13.28
N ALA A 570 7.75 18.59 -12.63
CA ALA A 570 6.30 18.34 -12.67
C ALA A 570 5.55 19.42 -11.88
N HIS A 571 4.47 19.94 -12.45
CA HIS A 571 3.57 20.88 -11.78
C HIS A 571 2.61 20.17 -10.82
N SER A 572 2.40 18.86 -11.01
CA SER A 572 1.41 18.07 -10.29
C SER A 572 2.02 16.95 -9.45
N SER A 573 1.64 16.91 -8.16
CA SER A 573 2.01 15.83 -7.24
C SER A 573 1.34 14.52 -7.61
N TYR A 574 1.92 13.40 -7.14
CA TYR A 574 1.27 12.11 -7.26
C TYR A 574 -0.01 12.02 -6.43
N ASP A 575 -0.03 12.64 -5.25
CA ASP A 575 -1.19 12.69 -4.36
C ASP A 575 -2.34 13.52 -4.97
N ASP A 576 -3.56 12.99 -4.89
CA ASP A 576 -4.83 13.56 -5.38
C ASP A 576 -5.48 14.48 -4.32
N SER A 577 -4.68 15.05 -3.41
CA SER A 577 -5.13 15.90 -2.32
C SER A 577 -4.22 17.13 -2.18
N PRO A 578 -4.77 18.32 -1.87
CA PRO A 578 -3.96 19.48 -1.53
C PRO A 578 -3.26 19.27 -0.19
N GLU A 579 -2.22 20.07 0.06
CA GLU A 579 -1.54 20.09 1.35
C GLU A 579 -2.44 20.75 2.41
N TYR A 580 -2.78 20.02 3.47
CA TYR A 580 -3.43 20.56 4.67
C TYR A 580 -3.08 19.73 5.91
N GLU A 581 -3.32 20.29 7.09
CA GLU A 581 -3.10 19.61 8.37
C GLU A 581 -4.42 19.38 9.08
N TRP A 582 -4.66 18.14 9.50
CA TRP A 582 -5.81 17.79 10.32
C TRP A 582 -5.44 17.89 11.80
N ASN A 583 -5.48 19.12 12.33
CA ASN A 583 -5.16 19.47 13.71
C ASN A 583 -5.95 20.72 14.16
N GLU A 584 -5.61 21.30 15.31
CA GLU A 584 -6.28 22.49 15.87
C GLU A 584 -6.27 23.72 14.94
N SER A 585 -5.34 23.78 13.97
CA SER A 585 -5.26 24.87 12.99
C SER A 585 -6.16 24.66 11.76
N PHE A 586 -6.86 23.52 11.66
CA PHE A 586 -7.69 23.22 10.51
C PHE A 586 -8.91 24.15 10.41
N ASN A 587 -9.09 24.77 9.24
CA ASN A 587 -10.27 25.53 8.86
C ASN A 587 -10.76 25.06 7.48
N LEU A 588 -12.09 24.93 7.33
CA LEU A 588 -12.72 24.53 6.08
C LEU A 588 -12.58 25.57 4.97
N GLU A 589 -12.54 26.87 5.28
CA GLU A 589 -12.36 27.91 4.26
C GLU A 589 -10.96 27.83 3.64
N ASP A 590 -9.91 27.83 4.46
CA ASP A 590 -8.52 27.63 4.02
C ASP A 590 -8.35 26.31 3.25
N PHE A 591 -9.08 25.27 3.65
CA PHE A 591 -9.04 23.98 2.96
C PHE A 591 -9.68 24.06 1.57
N ARG A 592 -10.83 24.73 1.43
CA ARG A 592 -11.45 24.97 0.10
C ARG A 592 -10.52 25.77 -0.80
N GLU A 593 -9.91 26.84 -0.29
CA GLU A 593 -8.91 27.60 -1.04
C GLU A 593 -7.73 26.73 -1.48
N SER A 594 -7.29 25.80 -0.62
CA SER A 594 -6.22 24.86 -0.94
C SER A 594 -6.62 23.88 -2.06
N ILE A 595 -7.88 23.44 -2.09
CA ILE A 595 -8.45 22.63 -3.17
C ILE A 595 -8.49 23.41 -4.49
N ASP A 596 -8.98 24.66 -4.44
CA ASP A 596 -9.09 25.50 -5.63
C ASP A 596 -7.71 25.82 -6.22
N LEU A 597 -6.73 26.12 -5.37
CA LEU A 597 -5.32 26.29 -5.76
C LEU A 597 -4.71 25.02 -6.35
N PHE A 598 -5.08 23.83 -5.85
CA PHE A 598 -4.63 22.56 -6.41
C PHE A 598 -5.15 22.37 -7.85
N ASN A 599 -6.43 22.64 -8.09
CA ASN A 599 -7.01 22.59 -9.43
C ASN A 599 -6.44 23.68 -10.37
N ASP A 600 -6.13 24.86 -9.84
CA ASP A 600 -5.45 25.93 -10.61
C ASP A 600 -4.06 25.51 -11.10
N ARG A 601 -3.29 24.79 -10.28
CA ARG A 601 -1.97 24.27 -10.69
C ARG A 601 -2.09 23.25 -11.79
N GLU A 602 -3.07 22.35 -11.68
CA GLU A 602 -3.36 21.35 -12.72
C GLU A 602 -3.73 22.03 -14.05
N ARG A 603 -4.59 23.06 -14.02
CA ARG A 603 -4.94 23.87 -15.19
C ARG A 603 -3.70 24.50 -15.83
N LYS A 604 -2.90 25.21 -15.04
CA LYS A 604 -1.70 25.90 -15.53
C LYS A 604 -0.67 24.92 -16.10
N GLY A 605 -0.38 23.84 -15.38
CA GLY A 605 0.56 22.81 -15.82
C GLY A 605 0.15 22.20 -17.16
N PHE A 606 -1.13 21.86 -17.33
CA PHE A 606 -1.62 21.36 -18.61
C PHE A 606 -1.54 22.41 -19.72
N THR A 607 -1.94 23.66 -19.47
CA THR A 607 -1.88 24.73 -20.47
C THR A 607 -0.45 24.98 -20.94
N GLU A 608 0.50 25.08 -20.01
CA GLU A 608 1.92 25.26 -20.34
C GLU A 608 2.47 24.08 -21.15
N ALA A 609 2.15 22.84 -20.76
CA ALA A 609 2.55 21.64 -21.50
C ALA A 609 1.93 21.62 -22.90
N TYR A 610 0.65 21.97 -23.03
CA TYR A 610 -0.05 22.00 -24.32
C TYR A 610 0.54 23.07 -25.25
N GLU A 611 0.70 24.31 -24.79
CA GLU A 611 1.24 25.45 -25.57
C GLU A 611 2.72 25.27 -25.96
N SER A 612 3.45 24.41 -25.25
CA SER A 612 4.84 24.05 -25.60
C SER A 612 4.94 23.25 -26.91
N ILE A 613 3.84 22.64 -27.36
CA ILE A 613 3.79 21.83 -28.57
C ILE A 613 3.63 22.73 -29.80
N GLU A 614 4.49 22.61 -30.81
CA GLU A 614 4.53 23.56 -31.93
C GLU A 614 3.19 23.73 -32.66
N TRP A 615 2.45 22.64 -32.89
CA TRP A 615 1.16 22.67 -33.60
C TRP A 615 0.00 23.27 -32.79
N SER A 616 0.13 23.41 -31.47
CA SER A 616 -0.97 23.82 -30.59
C SER A 616 -1.11 25.33 -30.44
N ARG A 617 -0.11 26.11 -30.86
CA ARG A 617 -0.06 27.58 -30.70
C ARG A 617 -1.22 28.31 -31.38
N ASP A 618 -1.79 27.71 -32.42
CA ASP A 618 -2.95 28.24 -33.15
C ASP A 618 -4.29 27.59 -32.72
N ASP A 619 -4.29 26.76 -31.65
CA ASP A 619 -5.47 26.05 -31.14
C ASP A 619 -5.77 26.41 -29.66
N PRO A 620 -6.43 27.56 -29.40
CA PRO A 620 -6.72 27.99 -28.03
C PRO A 620 -7.57 26.95 -27.27
N ILE A 621 -7.18 26.58 -26.05
CA ILE A 621 -7.90 25.60 -25.23
C ILE A 621 -8.72 26.26 -24.12
N ASP A 622 -9.94 25.76 -23.90
CA ASP A 622 -10.70 26.07 -22.69
C ASP A 622 -10.57 24.89 -21.71
N VAL A 623 -9.89 25.14 -20.60
CA VAL A 623 -9.66 24.18 -19.52
C VAL A 623 -10.29 24.65 -18.21
N SER A 624 -11.27 25.56 -18.29
CA SER A 624 -11.98 26.10 -17.13
C SER A 624 -12.68 25.02 -16.29
N ALA A 625 -13.11 23.92 -16.92
CA ALA A 625 -13.76 22.80 -16.26
C ALA A 625 -12.79 21.81 -15.57
N VAL A 626 -11.47 21.93 -15.75
CA VAL A 626 -10.49 21.02 -15.14
C VAL A 626 -10.58 21.07 -13.62
N ALA A 627 -10.79 19.91 -13.02
CA ALA A 627 -10.82 19.73 -11.57
C ALA A 627 -10.47 18.27 -11.26
N ARG A 628 -9.33 18.03 -10.60
CA ARG A 628 -8.93 16.71 -10.11
C ARG A 628 -9.57 16.36 -8.77
N LEU A 629 -10.03 17.38 -8.07
CA LEU A 629 -10.64 17.32 -6.75
C LEU A 629 -11.80 18.31 -6.70
N ASN A 630 -12.96 17.88 -6.24
CA ASN A 630 -14.12 18.75 -6.06
C ASN A 630 -14.67 18.65 -4.64
N TYR A 631 -15.44 19.65 -4.24
CA TYR A 631 -16.15 19.65 -2.97
C TYR A 631 -17.59 20.16 -3.10
N GLY A 632 -18.43 19.75 -2.16
CA GLY A 632 -19.82 20.14 -2.03
C GLY A 632 -20.28 20.14 -0.56
N THR A 633 -21.42 20.75 -0.31
CA THR A 633 -22.09 20.82 1.00
C THR A 633 -23.01 19.63 1.29
N SER A 634 -23.17 18.75 0.31
CA SER A 634 -23.85 17.45 0.40
C SER A 634 -23.22 16.43 -0.54
N VAL A 635 -23.56 15.15 -0.34
CA VAL A 635 -23.16 14.07 -1.26
C VAL A 635 -23.78 14.28 -2.64
N ASP A 636 -25.03 14.73 -2.72
CA ASP A 636 -25.69 15.00 -4.01
C ASP A 636 -25.01 16.12 -4.79
N GLU A 637 -24.56 17.18 -4.11
CA GLU A 637 -23.77 18.23 -4.75
C GLU A 637 -22.42 17.67 -5.23
N ALA A 638 -21.69 16.93 -4.38
CA ALA A 638 -20.39 16.37 -4.76
C ALA A 638 -20.47 15.29 -5.86
N LEU A 639 -21.63 14.64 -6.03
CA LEU A 639 -21.92 13.66 -7.07
C LEU A 639 -22.65 14.26 -8.29
N SER A 640 -22.86 15.58 -8.32
CA SER A 640 -23.53 16.25 -9.42
C SER A 640 -22.62 16.34 -10.65
N LYS A 641 -23.24 16.54 -11.82
CA LYS A 641 -22.52 16.65 -13.11
C LYS A 641 -21.55 17.84 -13.11
N GLU A 642 -21.90 18.93 -12.44
CA GLU A 642 -21.10 20.15 -12.32
C GLU A 642 -19.85 19.94 -11.46
N LYS A 643 -19.87 18.93 -10.58
CA LYS A 643 -18.76 18.56 -9.68
C LYS A 643 -18.04 17.28 -10.13
N ASP A 644 -18.31 16.78 -11.33
CA ASP A 644 -17.54 15.69 -11.91
C ASP A 644 -16.07 16.05 -12.01
N ILE A 645 -15.22 15.06 -11.77
CA ILE A 645 -13.77 15.22 -11.91
C ILE A 645 -13.45 15.25 -13.40
N GLN A 646 -12.67 16.23 -13.81
CA GLN A 646 -12.31 16.45 -15.21
C GLN A 646 -10.80 16.64 -15.34
N ILE A 647 -10.18 15.70 -16.06
CA ILE A 647 -8.73 15.59 -16.21
C ILE A 647 -8.38 15.83 -17.68
N PRO A 648 -7.54 16.84 -17.98
CA PRO A 648 -7.19 17.16 -19.36
C PRO A 648 -6.10 16.20 -19.87
N LEU A 649 -6.22 15.77 -21.13
CA LEU A 649 -5.30 14.82 -21.77
C LEU A 649 -4.97 15.26 -23.21
N ILE A 650 -3.78 14.93 -23.68
CA ILE A 650 -3.39 15.07 -25.09
C ILE A 650 -3.40 13.67 -25.69
N LEU A 651 -4.31 13.41 -26.64
CA LEU A 651 -4.52 12.08 -27.23
C LEU A 651 -4.82 12.15 -28.73
N LYS A 652 -4.72 11.02 -29.43
CA LYS A 652 -5.23 10.83 -30.80
C LYS A 652 -6.68 10.35 -30.83
N LYS A 653 -7.40 10.69 -31.89
CA LYS A 653 -8.83 10.34 -32.09
C LYS A 653 -9.05 8.83 -32.06
N LYS A 654 -8.24 8.03 -32.78
CA LYS A 654 -8.37 6.57 -32.80
C LYS A 654 -8.22 5.91 -31.43
N PHE A 655 -7.30 6.40 -30.61
CA PHE A 655 -7.14 5.87 -29.24
C PHE A 655 -8.34 6.20 -28.37
N VAL A 656 -8.86 7.43 -28.48
CA VAL A 656 -10.07 7.85 -27.75
C VAL A 656 -11.28 7.03 -28.18
N GLU A 657 -11.47 6.79 -29.48
CA GLU A 657 -12.53 5.92 -29.99
C GLU A 657 -12.41 4.49 -29.45
N PHE A 658 -11.20 3.93 -29.44
CA PHE A 658 -10.91 2.64 -28.81
C PHE A 658 -11.28 2.63 -27.33
N ALA A 659 -10.76 3.59 -26.55
CA ALA A 659 -10.98 3.69 -25.11
C ALA A 659 -12.47 3.86 -24.77
N ASN A 660 -13.17 4.77 -25.44
CA ASN A 660 -14.60 4.99 -25.26
C ASN A 660 -15.41 3.73 -25.61
N THR A 661 -15.07 3.05 -26.71
CA THR A 661 -15.76 1.80 -27.12
C THR A 661 -15.59 0.73 -26.05
N VAL A 662 -14.36 0.53 -25.55
CA VAL A 662 -14.06 -0.46 -24.51
C VAL A 662 -14.80 -0.14 -23.22
N ILE A 663 -14.76 1.11 -22.75
CA ILE A 663 -15.43 1.53 -21.51
C ILE A 663 -16.94 1.40 -21.62
N LEU A 664 -17.55 1.94 -22.68
CA LEU A 664 -19.01 1.95 -22.82
C LEU A 664 -19.57 0.54 -22.97
N LYS A 665 -18.89 -0.33 -23.74
CA LYS A 665 -19.25 -1.75 -23.84
C LYS A 665 -19.15 -2.45 -22.49
N ALA A 666 -18.10 -2.17 -21.71
CA ALA A 666 -17.93 -2.76 -20.39
C ALA A 666 -19.02 -2.32 -19.40
N LEU A 667 -19.41 -1.03 -19.43
CA LEU A 667 -20.53 -0.51 -18.65
C LEU A 667 -21.86 -1.14 -19.05
N GLU A 668 -22.12 -1.27 -20.36
CA GLU A 668 -23.34 -1.89 -20.87
C GLU A 668 -23.46 -3.36 -20.42
N GLU A 669 -22.37 -4.13 -20.52
CA GLU A 669 -22.29 -5.53 -20.05
C GLU A 669 -22.40 -5.63 -18.53
N ALA A 670 -21.96 -4.61 -17.78
CA ALA A 670 -22.18 -4.50 -16.33
C ALA A 670 -23.61 -4.04 -15.96
N GLY A 671 -24.49 -3.83 -16.94
CA GLY A 671 -25.88 -3.40 -16.73
C GLY A 671 -26.06 -1.90 -16.48
N ILE A 672 -25.02 -1.09 -16.72
CA ILE A 672 -25.04 0.37 -16.56
C ILE A 672 -25.30 0.99 -17.94
N LYS A 673 -26.50 1.55 -18.12
CA LYS A 673 -26.95 2.14 -19.39
C LYS A 673 -26.83 3.66 -19.39
N ASP A 674 -26.88 4.24 -20.60
CA ASP A 674 -26.95 5.68 -20.85
C ASP A 674 -25.82 6.50 -20.22
N CYS A 675 -24.64 5.87 -20.03
CA CYS A 675 -23.47 6.57 -19.53
C CYS A 675 -22.92 7.51 -20.63
N PRO A 676 -22.66 8.79 -20.33
CA PRO A 676 -22.04 9.69 -21.28
C PRO A 676 -20.64 9.20 -21.65
N THR A 677 -20.18 9.62 -22.83
CA THR A 677 -18.83 9.31 -23.30
C THR A 677 -17.78 9.87 -22.30
N PRO A 678 -16.85 9.03 -21.80
CA PRO A 678 -15.92 9.45 -20.75
C PRO A 678 -14.81 10.37 -21.25
N LEU A 679 -14.44 10.28 -22.54
CA LEU A 679 -13.45 11.14 -23.18
C LEU A 679 -14.12 11.97 -24.27
N GLU A 680 -14.18 13.28 -24.06
CA GLU A 680 -14.77 14.25 -24.99
C GLU A 680 -13.67 15.18 -25.53
N ALA A 681 -13.65 15.45 -26.83
CA ALA A 681 -12.69 16.39 -27.40
C ALA A 681 -13.02 17.81 -26.92
N VAL A 682 -12.02 18.58 -26.48
CA VAL A 682 -12.21 20.00 -26.12
C VAL A 682 -12.65 20.79 -27.36
N ARG A 683 -12.14 20.39 -28.54
CA ARG A 683 -12.57 20.90 -29.85
C ARG A 683 -12.71 19.77 -30.86
N VAL A 684 -13.82 19.80 -31.59
CA VAL A 684 -14.09 18.82 -32.64
C VAL A 684 -13.29 19.17 -33.89
N LYS A 685 -12.40 18.27 -34.30
CA LYS A 685 -11.74 18.27 -35.63
C LYS A 685 -11.93 16.91 -36.28
N ASP A 686 -11.91 16.82 -37.61
CA ASP A 686 -11.98 15.53 -38.30
C ASP A 686 -10.59 15.07 -38.80
N SER A 687 -9.61 15.08 -37.88
CA SER A 687 -8.29 14.49 -38.09
C SER A 687 -7.96 13.55 -36.91
N ASP A 688 -7.02 12.62 -37.15
CA ASP A 688 -6.46 11.72 -36.13
C ASP A 688 -5.18 12.29 -35.49
N GLU A 689 -4.98 13.59 -35.64
CA GLU A 689 -3.88 14.30 -35.01
C GLU A 689 -4.12 14.41 -33.50
N GLU A 690 -3.04 14.66 -32.77
CA GLU A 690 -3.14 14.90 -31.34
C GLU A 690 -3.94 16.17 -31.05
N ARG A 691 -4.75 16.12 -30.00
CA ARG A 691 -5.48 17.28 -29.49
C ARG A 691 -5.87 17.09 -28.03
N ALA A 692 -6.38 18.16 -27.44
CA ALA A 692 -6.89 18.12 -26.08
C ALA A 692 -8.23 17.37 -25.99
N TYR A 693 -8.31 16.45 -25.03
CA TYR A 693 -9.51 15.75 -24.60
C TYR A 693 -9.72 15.97 -23.11
N MET A 694 -10.99 15.96 -22.68
CA MET A 694 -11.38 15.96 -21.29
C MET A 694 -11.80 14.56 -20.88
N TRP A 695 -11.12 14.01 -19.89
CA TRP A 695 -11.49 12.75 -19.24
C TRP A 695 -12.38 13.05 -18.04
N ARG A 696 -13.65 12.65 -18.13
CA ARG A 696 -14.67 12.86 -17.10
C ARG A 696 -14.83 11.60 -16.24
N LEU A 697 -14.60 11.73 -14.94
CA LEU A 697 -15.03 10.72 -13.95
C LEU A 697 -16.33 11.20 -13.32
N ASN A 698 -17.45 10.64 -13.79
CA ASN A 698 -18.76 10.91 -13.24
C ASN A 698 -19.04 10.06 -11.98
N ASN A 699 -20.21 10.22 -11.37
CA ASN A 699 -20.62 9.45 -10.19
C ASN A 699 -20.65 7.92 -10.38
N VAL A 700 -20.48 7.40 -11.60
CA VAL A 700 -20.27 5.98 -11.89
C VAL A 700 -18.77 5.69 -12.05
N LEU A 701 -18.12 6.31 -13.04
CA LEU A 701 -16.73 6.04 -13.42
C LEU A 701 -15.70 6.49 -12.38
N ASN A 702 -16.10 7.26 -11.37
CA ASN A 702 -15.26 7.51 -10.21
C ASN A 702 -14.94 6.22 -9.44
N TRP A 703 -15.86 5.25 -9.42
CA TRP A 703 -15.66 3.93 -8.84
C TRP A 703 -14.67 3.12 -9.68
N GLN A 704 -13.73 2.47 -9.01
CA GLN A 704 -12.83 1.46 -9.59
C GLN A 704 -13.41 0.06 -9.42
N MET A 705 -12.89 -0.91 -10.18
CA MET A 705 -13.29 -2.32 -10.11
C MET A 705 -14.73 -2.56 -10.57
N ILE A 706 -15.29 -1.66 -11.40
CA ILE A 706 -16.56 -1.93 -12.09
C ILE A 706 -16.35 -3.08 -13.08
N ASP A 707 -15.31 -2.97 -13.90
CA ASP A 707 -14.91 -3.96 -14.89
C ASP A 707 -13.41 -3.78 -15.17
N ARG A 708 -12.69 -4.90 -15.33
CA ARG A 708 -11.25 -4.88 -15.54
C ARG A 708 -10.83 -4.07 -16.77
N ARG A 709 -11.63 -4.06 -17.84
CA ARG A 709 -11.37 -3.29 -19.05
C ARG A 709 -11.31 -1.79 -18.79
N ILE A 710 -12.19 -1.30 -17.92
CA ILE A 710 -12.23 0.11 -17.53
C ILE A 710 -10.98 0.47 -16.74
N ASP A 711 -10.58 -0.39 -15.79
CA ASP A 711 -9.38 -0.17 -14.98
C ASP A 711 -8.10 -0.14 -15.83
N GLU A 712 -7.96 -1.03 -16.83
CA GLU A 712 -6.79 -1.02 -17.74
C GLU A 712 -6.73 0.25 -18.59
N ILE A 713 -7.87 0.72 -19.13
CA ILE A 713 -7.92 2.00 -19.85
C ILE A 713 -7.59 3.15 -18.90
N ARG A 714 -8.13 3.14 -17.67
CA ARG A 714 -7.86 4.15 -16.65
C ARG A 714 -6.37 4.27 -16.33
N GLU A 715 -5.64 3.15 -16.21
CA GLU A 715 -4.19 3.18 -16.03
C GLU A 715 -3.44 3.78 -17.23
N MET A 716 -3.90 3.51 -18.46
CA MET A 716 -3.31 4.14 -19.65
C MET A 716 -3.58 5.65 -19.69
N LEU A 717 -4.77 6.10 -19.32
CA LEU A 717 -5.10 7.54 -19.25
C LEU A 717 -4.24 8.25 -18.20
N TRP A 718 -4.01 7.63 -17.05
CA TRP A 718 -3.04 8.15 -16.06
C TRP A 718 -1.60 8.12 -16.57
N ALA A 719 -1.20 7.11 -17.35
CA ALA A 719 0.12 7.08 -17.96
C ALA A 719 0.30 8.21 -18.97
N PHE A 720 -0.70 8.52 -19.79
CA PHE A 720 -0.70 9.68 -20.69
C PHE A 720 -0.70 11.00 -19.93
N HIS A 721 -1.56 11.15 -18.92
CA HIS A 721 -1.61 12.33 -18.07
C HIS A 721 -0.22 12.70 -17.55
N ARG A 722 0.47 11.73 -16.94
CA ARG A 722 1.81 11.94 -16.36
C ARG A 722 2.92 11.99 -17.40
N GLY A 723 2.78 11.28 -18.52
CA GLY A 723 3.75 11.31 -19.61
C GLY A 723 3.76 12.65 -20.35
N ASN A 724 2.62 13.33 -20.40
CA ASN A 724 2.45 14.63 -21.05
C ASN A 724 2.87 15.82 -20.18
N ASP A 725 2.85 15.68 -18.85
CA ASP A 725 3.21 16.76 -17.90
C ASP A 725 4.71 17.16 -17.95
N GLN A 726 5.56 16.44 -18.69
CA GLN A 726 7.03 16.60 -18.60
C GLN A 726 7.81 16.69 -19.92
N ALA A 727 7.21 16.75 -21.11
CA ALA A 727 8.02 16.53 -22.32
C ALA A 727 7.57 17.20 -23.62
N GLN A 728 8.57 17.55 -24.44
CA GLN A 728 8.46 17.78 -25.89
C GLN A 728 8.09 16.46 -26.62
N TYR A 729 7.44 16.55 -27.79
CA TYR A 729 6.83 15.41 -28.49
C TYR A 729 7.69 14.14 -28.55
N GLU A 730 8.98 14.30 -28.89
CA GLU A 730 9.93 13.20 -29.11
C GLU A 730 10.27 12.40 -27.84
N GLU A 731 10.10 13.00 -26.66
CA GLU A 731 10.43 12.39 -25.37
C GLU A 731 9.21 11.74 -24.70
N ARG A 732 7.98 12.13 -25.09
CA ARG A 732 6.73 11.65 -24.46
C ARG A 732 6.56 10.14 -24.56
N VAL A 733 7.00 9.49 -25.64
CA VAL A 733 6.90 8.02 -25.75
C VAL A 733 7.70 7.31 -24.66
N TYR A 734 8.89 7.83 -24.31
CA TYR A 734 9.70 7.28 -23.23
C TYR A 734 9.01 7.45 -21.87
N HIS A 735 8.42 8.62 -21.63
CA HIS A 735 7.68 8.88 -20.38
C HIS A 735 6.40 8.06 -20.28
N VAL A 736 5.65 7.88 -21.37
CA VAL A 736 4.47 7.01 -21.37
C VAL A 736 4.89 5.56 -21.09
N MET A 737 5.94 5.05 -21.74
CA MET A 737 6.50 3.72 -21.43
C MET A 737 6.92 3.58 -19.96
N GLU A 738 7.57 4.61 -19.43
CA GLU A 738 7.97 4.71 -18.03
C GLU A 738 6.75 4.59 -17.12
N GLN A 739 5.71 5.38 -17.37
CA GLN A 739 4.47 5.36 -16.57
C GLN A 739 3.70 4.04 -16.72
N ILE A 740 3.61 3.47 -17.93
CA ILE A 740 2.98 2.17 -18.15
C ILE A 740 3.68 1.08 -17.34
N SER A 741 5.02 0.98 -17.44
CA SER A 741 5.77 -0.07 -16.74
C SER A 741 5.67 0.04 -15.22
N LYS A 742 5.51 1.26 -14.69
CA LYS A 742 5.26 1.52 -13.26
C LYS A 742 3.87 1.10 -12.82
N ARG A 743 2.84 1.43 -13.60
CA ARG A 743 1.44 1.47 -13.14
C ARG A 743 0.60 0.29 -13.60
N ALA A 744 1.08 -0.45 -14.59
CA ALA A 744 0.41 -1.65 -15.08
C ALA A 744 0.01 -2.54 -13.89
N ILE A 745 -1.27 -2.89 -13.85
CA ILE A 745 -1.86 -3.57 -12.70
C ILE A 745 -1.28 -4.98 -12.60
N ARG A 746 -0.83 -5.39 -11.41
CA ARG A 746 -0.15 -6.66 -11.17
C ARG A 746 -0.91 -7.49 -10.17
N THR A 747 -1.23 -8.73 -10.51
CA THR A 747 -1.94 -9.67 -9.61
C THR A 747 -1.04 -10.26 -8.53
N SER A 748 0.26 -10.39 -8.81
CA SER A 748 1.32 -10.83 -7.90
C SER A 748 2.68 -10.45 -8.48
N VAL A 749 3.74 -10.53 -7.67
CA VAL A 749 5.13 -10.39 -8.13
C VAL A 749 5.59 -11.70 -8.77
N GLU A 750 6.07 -11.63 -10.02
CA GLU A 750 6.75 -12.75 -10.67
C GLU A 750 8.10 -12.99 -9.98
N GLU A 751 8.36 -14.22 -9.55
CA GLU A 751 9.66 -14.63 -8.98
C GLU A 751 10.09 -13.78 -7.76
N GLU A 752 9.24 -13.73 -6.71
CA GLU A 752 9.43 -13.00 -5.45
C GLU A 752 10.89 -12.93 -4.96
N MET A 753 11.57 -14.08 -4.90
CA MET A 753 12.94 -14.20 -4.38
C MET A 753 13.98 -13.58 -5.33
N GLU A 754 13.79 -13.69 -6.65
CA GLU A 754 14.64 -13.03 -7.64
C GLU A 754 14.45 -11.51 -7.57
N ALA A 755 13.20 -11.05 -7.51
CA ALA A 755 12.85 -9.65 -7.37
C ALA A 755 13.46 -9.04 -6.08
N PHE A 756 13.48 -9.79 -4.99
CA PHE A 756 14.17 -9.40 -3.76
C PHE A 756 15.69 -9.25 -3.97
N VAL A 757 16.35 -10.19 -4.65
CA VAL A 757 17.79 -10.11 -4.92
C VAL A 757 18.12 -8.87 -5.75
N ILE A 758 17.31 -8.57 -6.77
CA ILE A 758 17.45 -7.35 -7.59
C ILE A 758 17.29 -6.11 -6.70
N TRP A 759 16.26 -6.08 -5.84
CA TRP A 759 15.98 -4.95 -4.95
C TRP A 759 17.10 -4.69 -3.93
N VAL A 760 17.68 -5.74 -3.35
CA VAL A 760 18.84 -5.64 -2.45
C VAL A 760 20.08 -5.18 -3.20
N GLY A 761 20.33 -5.74 -4.37
CA GLY A 761 21.50 -5.43 -5.19
C GLY A 761 21.45 -4.05 -5.83
N ARG A 762 20.28 -3.42 -5.96
CA ARG A 762 20.10 -2.17 -6.71
C ARG A 762 20.97 -1.04 -6.16
N LYS A 763 21.85 -0.51 -7.02
CA LYS A 763 22.76 0.56 -6.65
C LYS A 763 22.05 1.93 -6.74
N PRO A 764 22.16 2.81 -5.73
CA PRO A 764 21.77 4.20 -5.86
C PRO A 764 22.54 4.88 -7.00
N TYR A 765 21.84 5.70 -7.78
CA TYR A 765 22.39 6.38 -8.96
C TYR A 765 23.51 7.35 -8.57
N HIS A 766 23.32 8.11 -7.49
CA HIS A 766 24.37 8.92 -6.89
C HIS A 766 24.81 8.33 -5.54
N LEU A 767 26.12 8.39 -5.29
CA LEU A 767 26.73 7.97 -4.02
C LEU A 767 27.23 9.15 -3.18
N ASP A 768 27.23 10.37 -3.73
CA ASP A 768 27.62 11.56 -2.97
C ASP A 768 26.61 11.80 -1.83
N SER A 769 27.13 12.27 -0.69
CA SER A 769 26.40 12.67 0.51
C SER A 769 26.21 14.21 0.58
N LYS A 770 26.43 14.93 -0.52
CA LYS A 770 26.17 16.39 -0.60
C LYS A 770 24.66 16.61 -0.60
N ILE A 771 24.20 17.52 0.24
CA ILE A 771 22.83 18.02 0.21
C ILE A 771 22.78 19.16 -0.81
N ASN A 772 21.80 19.17 -1.70
CA ASN A 772 21.72 20.18 -2.76
C ASN A 772 21.47 21.60 -2.19
N ALA A 773 22.08 22.61 -2.82
CA ALA A 773 21.90 24.03 -2.52
C ALA A 773 20.45 24.53 -2.62
N HIS A 774 19.54 23.86 -3.32
CA HIS A 774 18.11 24.22 -3.34
C HIS A 774 17.43 24.21 -1.95
N PHE A 775 18.00 23.50 -0.97
CA PHE A 775 17.55 23.49 0.43
C PHE A 775 18.24 24.54 1.29
N ILE A 776 19.14 25.31 0.69
CA ILE A 776 20.00 26.27 1.35
C ILE A 776 19.69 27.65 0.76
N VAL A 777 19.04 28.51 1.54
CA VAL A 777 18.69 29.88 1.11
C VAL A 777 19.91 30.62 0.54
N ALA A 778 19.69 31.40 -0.51
CA ALA A 778 20.66 32.16 -1.31
C ALA A 778 21.70 32.99 -0.53
N ASP A 779 21.52 33.24 0.77
CA ASP A 779 22.51 33.91 1.63
C ASP A 779 23.78 33.08 1.90
N LEU A 780 23.79 31.78 1.57
CA LEU A 780 25.00 30.93 1.67
C LEU A 780 25.94 31.07 0.47
N ASN A 781 25.47 31.60 -0.68
CA ASN A 781 26.36 31.96 -1.80
C ASN A 781 27.28 33.15 -1.49
N ARG A 782 27.16 33.77 -0.31
CA ARG A 782 28.08 34.79 0.20
C ARG A 782 29.17 34.25 1.12
N MET A 783 29.16 32.94 1.42
CA MET A 783 30.28 32.28 2.11
C MET A 783 31.03 31.43 1.10
N THR A 784 32.15 31.97 0.61
CA THR A 784 33.22 31.18 0.01
C THR A 784 33.52 30.00 0.94
N LEU A 785 33.36 28.78 0.45
CA LEU A 785 33.97 27.60 1.04
C LEU A 785 35.50 27.76 0.89
N SER A 786 36.12 28.49 1.80
CA SER A 786 37.55 28.38 2.06
C SER A 786 37.74 27.23 3.03
N GLY A 787 38.29 26.13 2.54
CA GLY A 787 38.59 24.97 3.37
C GLY A 787 38.76 23.75 2.49
N GLU A 788 39.95 23.62 1.91
CA GLU A 788 40.55 22.35 1.51
C GLU A 788 40.31 21.32 2.61
N ASP A 789 39.71 20.19 2.26
CA ASP A 789 39.86 18.87 2.90
C ASP A 789 38.91 17.89 2.16
N ASP A 790 39.26 17.62 0.90
CA ASP A 790 38.83 16.42 0.16
C ASP A 790 40.13 15.62 -0.14
N GLU A 791 40.47 14.70 0.76
CA GLU A 791 41.16 13.42 0.44
C GLU A 791 40.36 12.26 1.03
#